data_AF-A0A954VU40-F1
#
_entry.id   AF-A0A954VU40-F1
#
_cell.length_a   1.000
_cell.length_b   1.000
_cell.length_c   1.000
_cell.angle_alpha   90.00
_cell.angle_beta   90.00
_cell.angle_gamma   90.00
#
_symmetry.space_group_name_H-M   'P 1'
#
loop_
_entity.id
_entity.type
_entity.pdbx_description
1 polymer ?
#
loop_
_entity_poly.entity_id
_entity_poly.type
_entity_poly.pdbx_seq_one_letter_code
_entity_poly.pdbx_strand_id
1 'polypeptide(L)'
;MVLLMNKARVLKTILCSRLVAPCLIVTLIIANGPSVSSQEVDFARDIQPIFAKNCVACHGPDDAEGGLRLTEKESAFGELDSGELGIVPGDADASELVRRITAEDESERMPPEGKPLSEAQVQLIRKWIDDGANWSKHWAFEPPVAKEPPTTENQSWSKNPIDQFILAELEQKSLSPNPPAADSELIRRAYYDLTGLPPTPEEVAKYVADSDPDKFARLVDRLLDSEHFGERWGRHWLDLVRFAETNSFERDGNKPEAWRYRDYVIRSFNQDKPYDQFIIEQLAGDELPDPSADAIIATGYYRLGLWDDEPADSLLAKFDTLDDIVTTTGQVFLGLTVNCARCHDHKIDPITQADYYSMVSFFHNITPMANGGDRILRPIFPEANGKEKYEQALAQRQQKIDEVQAAIAQLEGKFAAAANKTGSDAAAVQDIRDLKYRFYRDTWDKLPVFDEIKHEDEGELPSGKFDLAPATRPDFFGFVFEGSLVVPQSGTYQFTLDSDDGTRLLLNGKTVLEYDGIHGTGSPKMATVELEAGSVPIRLEYFQKQFGKGLSVTWSGEGFARSLSAGNSDANQSESDLDVRKLIAENGAELLGEEAVQEYKGLLERAERLKKDRVAVEQALCVTEYGSEPPETFVLTRGSPQAPGDKVEPRFPELFGDPAPEMPTMPDEARTTGRRMVLAKWIASPKNMQTSRVMVNRLWQHLFGRGIVESSNNFGILGVPPSHPDLLNWLALQFANDHQWRIKSMIRMIMNSSTYQMSSRANEGALQKDVMNQWFWRQNTRRLSAEEVRDSILAVNGRLNTQMHGPSVYPDIPPEVLAGQSRPGQGWGKSSPEQQARRSIYVFVKRSLLVPEIINFDFAETDQTCPVRFETTQPTQALTMLNGKFINDQASVLAERLIREAGPELKHQVALALRLVSQREPADEEVNEGIQLIKRLQDEDGVTPDAALKTFCLMALNLNEFIYLD
;
A
#
# COMPACT_ATOMS: atom_id res chain seq x y z
N MET A 1 -38.59 -5.08 42.74
CA MET A 1 -39.80 -5.60 43.42
C MET A 1 -40.62 -4.40 43.91
N VAL A 2 -41.96 -4.39 43.71
CA VAL A 2 -42.99 -3.57 44.42
C VAL A 2 -42.55 -2.14 44.88
N LEU A 3 -42.84 -1.08 44.10
CA LEU A 3 -44.09 -0.27 44.09
C LEU A 3 -44.23 0.81 45.20
N LEU A 4 -44.55 2.07 44.79
CA LEU A 4 -45.18 3.16 45.58
C LEU A 4 -44.27 3.83 46.66
N MET A 5 -44.48 5.07 47.18
CA MET A 5 -45.31 6.25 46.87
C MET A 5 -44.91 7.44 47.79
N ASN A 6 -45.15 8.71 47.39
CA ASN A 6 -46.12 9.66 48.04
C ASN A 6 -45.81 11.17 47.89
N LYS A 7 -46.85 11.91 47.44
CA LYS A 7 -47.49 13.14 48.02
C LYS A 7 -46.60 14.21 48.69
N ALA A 8 -46.59 15.50 48.32
CA ALA A 8 -47.64 16.48 47.94
C ALA A 8 -48.55 17.03 49.09
N ARG A 9 -48.76 18.36 49.14
CA ARG A 9 -49.85 19.18 49.78
C ARG A 9 -49.44 20.68 49.77
N VAL A 10 -50.27 21.75 49.88
CA VAL A 10 -51.73 22.09 49.72
C VAL A 10 -51.84 23.65 49.96
N LEU A 11 -52.88 24.49 49.80
CA LEU A 11 -54.37 24.50 49.68
C LEU A 11 -54.76 25.88 49.07
N LYS A 12 -55.81 26.09 48.26
CA LYS A 12 -57.26 26.33 48.54
C LYS A 12 -58.01 26.40 47.17
N THR A 13 -59.32 26.17 46.93
CA THR A 13 -60.59 26.38 47.69
C THR A 13 -61.05 27.85 47.66
N ILE A 14 -62.26 28.28 47.27
CA ILE A 14 -63.61 27.68 47.00
C ILE A 14 -64.06 28.01 45.54
N LEU A 15 -65.31 27.98 45.00
CA LEU A 15 -66.72 27.84 45.46
C LEU A 15 -67.61 27.20 44.33
N CYS A 16 -68.92 27.01 44.55
CA CYS A 16 -69.95 26.56 43.58
C CYS A 16 -71.03 27.68 43.34
N SER A 17 -72.08 27.62 42.49
CA SER A 17 -72.91 26.50 41.99
C SER A 17 -73.88 26.88 40.82
N ARG A 18 -74.48 25.85 40.16
CA ARG A 18 -75.80 25.80 39.44
C ARG A 18 -76.01 26.40 38.03
N LEU A 19 -76.25 25.47 37.07
CA LEU A 19 -77.38 25.34 36.12
C LEU A 19 -77.98 26.58 35.39
N VAL A 20 -77.87 26.60 34.05
CA VAL A 20 -78.96 26.56 33.02
C VAL A 20 -78.34 26.67 31.60
N ALA A 21 -79.02 26.19 30.56
CA ALA A 21 -78.62 26.21 29.14
C ALA A 21 -79.76 26.82 28.26
N PRO A 22 -79.75 26.82 26.90
CA PRO A 22 -78.68 26.57 25.92
C PRO A 22 -78.60 27.64 24.78
N CYS A 23 -77.60 27.57 23.89
CA CYS A 23 -77.80 27.61 22.41
C CYS A 23 -76.50 27.37 21.61
N LEU A 24 -76.66 26.98 20.35
CA LEU A 24 -75.59 26.58 19.42
C LEU A 24 -74.88 27.78 18.77
N ILE A 25 -73.59 27.60 18.46
CA ILE A 25 -73.02 27.72 17.11
C ILE A 25 -72.03 26.55 16.94
N VAL A 26 -71.85 26.05 15.71
CA VAL A 26 -70.98 24.90 15.42
C VAL A 26 -69.52 25.35 15.23
N THR A 27 -68.59 24.73 15.95
CA THR A 27 -67.15 24.90 15.73
C THR A 27 -66.61 23.76 14.88
N LEU A 28 -66.02 24.07 13.72
CA LEU A 28 -65.21 23.11 12.97
C LEU A 28 -63.92 22.82 13.76
N ILE A 29 -63.66 21.55 14.06
CA ILE A 29 -62.32 21.11 14.49
C ILE A 29 -61.56 20.74 13.22
N ILE A 30 -60.68 21.63 12.76
CA ILE A 30 -59.67 21.28 11.76
C ILE A 30 -58.55 20.55 12.50
N ALA A 31 -58.40 19.26 12.21
CA ALA A 31 -57.29 18.47 12.72
C ALA A 31 -56.04 18.77 11.88
N ASN A 32 -55.20 19.67 12.36
CA ASN A 32 -53.85 19.85 11.81
C ASN A 32 -53.02 18.61 12.14
N GLY A 33 -52.96 17.66 11.21
CA GLY A 33 -51.93 16.61 11.21
C GLY A 33 -50.54 17.22 11.02
N PRO A 34 -49.46 16.48 11.36
CA PRO A 34 -48.11 16.93 11.09
C PRO A 34 -47.90 17.07 9.58
N SER A 35 -47.43 18.23 9.13
CA SER A 35 -47.01 18.44 7.75
C SER A 35 -45.74 17.62 7.49
N VAL A 36 -45.88 16.50 6.79
CA VAL A 36 -44.73 15.75 6.25
C VAL A 36 -43.95 16.68 5.32
N SER A 37 -42.64 16.77 5.53
CA SER A 37 -41.76 17.55 4.65
C SER A 37 -41.84 16.97 3.23
N SER A 38 -42.20 17.80 2.26
CA SER A 38 -42.30 17.40 0.85
C SER A 38 -40.91 17.32 0.21
N GLN A 39 -40.07 16.42 0.71
CA GLN A 39 -38.76 16.15 0.13
C GLN A 39 -38.94 15.43 -1.21
N GLU A 40 -38.32 15.99 -2.24
CA GLU A 40 -38.33 15.45 -3.60
C GLU A 40 -37.56 14.13 -3.65
N VAL A 41 -38.14 13.10 -4.30
CA VAL A 41 -37.56 11.75 -4.36
C VAL A 41 -36.50 11.72 -5.46
N ASP A 42 -35.26 11.42 -5.10
CA ASP A 42 -34.14 11.34 -6.04
C ASP A 42 -33.81 9.89 -6.37
N PHE A 43 -33.60 9.58 -7.65
CA PHE A 43 -33.33 8.22 -8.09
C PHE A 43 -32.06 7.67 -7.45
N ALA A 44 -30.94 8.37 -7.55
CA ALA A 44 -29.65 7.92 -7.02
C ALA A 44 -29.64 7.74 -5.48
N ARG A 45 -30.30 8.64 -4.75
CA ARG A 45 -30.37 8.61 -3.28
C ARG A 45 -31.37 7.57 -2.75
N ASP A 46 -32.58 7.52 -3.30
CA ASP A 46 -33.71 6.82 -2.67
C ASP A 46 -34.08 5.52 -3.38
N ILE A 47 -33.94 5.45 -4.71
CA ILE A 47 -34.49 4.35 -5.54
C ILE A 47 -33.41 3.36 -5.97
N GLN A 48 -32.28 3.85 -6.47
CA GLN A 48 -31.16 3.04 -6.93
C GLN A 48 -30.64 2.07 -5.86
N PRO A 49 -30.54 2.42 -4.55
CA PRO A 49 -30.17 1.47 -3.51
C PRO A 49 -31.25 0.40 -3.25
N ILE A 50 -32.52 0.67 -3.55
CA ILE A 50 -33.60 -0.33 -3.47
C ILE A 50 -33.45 -1.33 -4.62
N PHE A 51 -33.26 -0.86 -5.86
CA PHE A 51 -33.07 -1.75 -7.02
C PHE A 51 -31.78 -2.57 -6.89
N ALA A 52 -30.66 -1.93 -6.55
CA ALA A 52 -29.36 -2.58 -6.33
C ALA A 52 -29.43 -3.74 -5.32
N LYS A 53 -30.20 -3.55 -4.23
CA LYS A 53 -30.30 -4.52 -3.14
C LYS A 53 -31.33 -5.63 -3.35
N ASN A 54 -32.42 -5.37 -4.08
CA ASN A 54 -33.58 -6.27 -4.11
C ASN A 54 -33.96 -6.75 -5.53
N CYS A 55 -33.38 -6.20 -6.61
CA CYS A 55 -33.83 -6.45 -7.98
C CYS A 55 -32.69 -6.74 -8.97
N VAL A 56 -31.54 -6.05 -8.85
CA VAL A 56 -30.35 -6.20 -9.72
C VAL A 56 -29.68 -7.59 -9.62
N ALA A 57 -30.18 -8.47 -8.74
CA ALA A 57 -29.81 -9.88 -8.73
C ALA A 57 -30.28 -10.65 -9.98
N CYS A 58 -31.41 -10.24 -10.59
CA CYS A 58 -32.04 -10.83 -11.78
C CYS A 58 -32.27 -9.81 -12.93
N HIS A 59 -32.12 -8.51 -12.63
CA HIS A 59 -32.37 -7.38 -13.54
C HIS A 59 -31.16 -6.41 -13.56
N GLY A 60 -29.96 -6.94 -13.78
CA GLY A 60 -28.68 -6.24 -13.76
C GLY A 60 -27.98 -6.17 -15.13
N PRO A 61 -26.63 -6.06 -15.16
CA PRO A 61 -25.85 -6.02 -16.40
C PRO A 61 -25.73 -7.39 -17.08
N ASP A 62 -25.60 -8.46 -16.28
CA ASP A 62 -25.60 -9.85 -16.76
C ASP A 62 -27.06 -10.32 -16.96
N ASP A 63 -27.74 -10.56 -15.83
CA ASP A 63 -29.15 -10.98 -15.67
C ASP A 63 -30.19 -9.99 -16.22
N ALA A 64 -31.05 -10.37 -17.17
CA ALA A 64 -32.14 -9.53 -17.69
C ALA A 64 -33.48 -10.28 -17.76
N GLU A 65 -33.93 -10.81 -16.62
CA GLU A 65 -35.18 -11.59 -16.57
C GLU A 65 -36.40 -10.78 -17.04
N GLY A 66 -37.20 -11.37 -17.94
CA GLY A 66 -38.37 -10.72 -18.54
C GLY A 66 -38.07 -9.53 -19.44
N GLY A 67 -36.81 -9.34 -19.86
CA GLY A 67 -36.36 -8.20 -20.66
C GLY A 67 -36.05 -6.93 -19.85
N LEU A 68 -36.24 -6.96 -18.52
CA LEU A 68 -36.02 -5.82 -17.64
C LEU A 68 -34.57 -5.77 -17.12
N ARG A 69 -33.86 -4.67 -17.39
CA ARG A 69 -32.65 -4.27 -16.67
C ARG A 69 -32.92 -2.98 -15.89
N LEU A 70 -32.56 -2.96 -14.60
CA LEU A 70 -32.72 -1.77 -13.74
C LEU A 70 -31.43 -0.97 -13.57
N THR A 71 -30.35 -1.37 -14.25
CA THR A 71 -29.08 -0.64 -14.38
C THR A 71 -29.07 0.33 -15.57
N GLU A 72 -29.93 0.12 -16.56
CA GLU A 72 -30.01 0.90 -17.81
C GLU A 72 -31.39 1.57 -17.92
N LYS A 73 -31.42 2.90 -18.04
CA LYS A 73 -32.67 3.68 -18.09
C LYS A 73 -33.55 3.28 -19.28
N GLU A 74 -32.93 3.10 -20.44
CA GLU A 74 -33.58 2.79 -21.70
C GLU A 74 -34.23 1.39 -21.70
N SER A 75 -33.65 0.42 -20.97
CA SER A 75 -34.28 -0.89 -20.73
C SER A 75 -35.35 -0.82 -19.64
N ALA A 76 -35.09 -0.10 -18.54
CA ALA A 76 -36.04 0.06 -17.45
C ALA A 76 -37.38 0.70 -17.88
N PHE A 77 -37.34 1.58 -18.89
CA PHE A 77 -38.53 2.25 -19.45
C PHE A 77 -39.03 1.57 -20.75
N GLY A 78 -38.44 0.42 -21.12
CA GLY A 78 -38.71 -0.28 -22.38
C GLY A 78 -39.92 -1.22 -22.33
N GLU A 79 -40.21 -1.82 -23.49
CA GLU A 79 -41.14 -2.95 -23.64
C GLU A 79 -40.47 -4.24 -23.15
N LEU A 80 -41.16 -4.98 -22.29
CA LEU A 80 -40.69 -6.23 -21.68
C LEU A 80 -41.06 -7.46 -22.52
N ASP A 81 -40.56 -8.64 -22.16
CA ASP A 81 -40.91 -9.92 -22.81
C ASP A 81 -42.43 -10.24 -22.77
N SER A 82 -43.18 -9.56 -21.88
CA SER A 82 -44.65 -9.63 -21.79
C SER A 82 -45.39 -8.76 -22.81
N GLY A 83 -44.72 -7.82 -23.48
CA GLY A 83 -45.33 -6.76 -24.29
C GLY A 83 -45.87 -5.55 -23.50
N GLU A 84 -45.62 -5.52 -22.18
CA GLU A 84 -45.95 -4.38 -21.30
C GLU A 84 -44.73 -3.48 -21.07
N LEU A 85 -44.94 -2.23 -20.65
CA LEU A 85 -43.85 -1.30 -20.32
C LEU A 85 -43.37 -1.49 -18.87
N GLY A 86 -42.05 -1.57 -18.67
CA GLY A 86 -41.45 -1.80 -17.36
C GLY A 86 -41.74 -0.67 -16.36
N ILE A 87 -41.44 0.57 -16.76
CA ILE A 87 -41.76 1.81 -16.05
C ILE A 87 -42.39 2.79 -17.04
N VAL A 88 -43.50 3.41 -16.65
CA VAL A 88 -44.20 4.46 -17.39
C VAL A 88 -44.02 5.79 -16.65
N PRO A 89 -43.12 6.69 -17.09
CA PRO A 89 -42.87 7.97 -16.41
C PRO A 89 -44.14 8.82 -16.29
N GLY A 90 -44.53 9.16 -15.06
CA GLY A 90 -45.75 9.89 -14.73
C GLY A 90 -47.00 9.03 -14.47
N ASP A 91 -46.90 7.69 -14.51
CA ASP A 91 -48.00 6.78 -14.19
C ASP A 91 -47.48 5.48 -13.51
N ALA A 92 -47.49 5.47 -12.18
CA ALA A 92 -47.09 4.30 -11.41
C ALA A 92 -48.10 3.13 -11.51
N ASP A 93 -49.36 3.36 -11.90
CA ASP A 93 -50.35 2.28 -12.05
C ASP A 93 -50.30 1.60 -13.43
N ALA A 94 -49.77 2.29 -14.45
CA ALA A 94 -49.47 1.73 -15.77
C ALA A 94 -48.10 1.00 -15.85
N SER A 95 -47.30 1.00 -14.77
CA SER A 95 -45.95 0.44 -14.75
C SER A 95 -45.92 -1.03 -14.31
N GLU A 96 -45.49 -1.96 -15.17
CA GLU A 96 -45.42 -3.41 -14.84
C GLU A 96 -44.51 -3.67 -13.62
N LEU A 97 -43.43 -2.91 -13.44
CA LEU A 97 -42.58 -2.97 -12.24
C LEU A 97 -43.39 -2.77 -10.95
N VAL A 98 -44.32 -1.80 -10.93
CA VAL A 98 -45.13 -1.50 -9.76
C VAL A 98 -46.13 -2.63 -9.51
N ARG A 99 -46.82 -3.10 -10.55
CA ARG A 99 -47.74 -4.25 -10.46
C ARG A 99 -47.03 -5.47 -9.87
N ARG A 100 -45.79 -5.73 -10.28
CA ARG A 100 -44.96 -6.85 -9.81
C ARG A 100 -44.54 -6.71 -8.35
N ILE A 101 -44.08 -5.55 -7.88
CA ILE A 101 -43.68 -5.41 -6.47
C ILE A 101 -44.88 -5.37 -5.51
N THR A 102 -46.10 -5.12 -5.99
CA THR A 102 -47.33 -5.11 -5.17
C THR A 102 -48.25 -6.31 -5.37
N ALA A 103 -47.87 -7.33 -6.15
CA ALA A 103 -48.76 -8.47 -6.44
C ALA A 103 -49.11 -9.29 -5.17
N GLU A 104 -50.38 -9.65 -5.00
CA GLU A 104 -50.81 -10.51 -3.88
C GLU A 104 -50.37 -11.98 -4.10
N ASP A 105 -50.33 -12.45 -5.34
CA ASP A 105 -49.87 -13.80 -5.69
C ASP A 105 -48.35 -13.91 -5.59
N GLU A 106 -47.87 -14.83 -4.74
CA GLU A 106 -46.44 -15.02 -4.48
C GLU A 106 -45.67 -15.56 -5.68
N SER A 107 -46.35 -16.09 -6.71
CA SER A 107 -45.75 -16.55 -7.97
C SER A 107 -45.63 -15.46 -9.05
N GLU A 108 -46.31 -14.33 -8.88
CA GLU A 108 -46.13 -13.14 -9.74
C GLU A 108 -45.32 -12.02 -9.08
N ARG A 109 -45.26 -12.00 -7.73
CA ARG A 109 -44.64 -10.93 -6.95
C ARG A 109 -43.12 -10.91 -7.04
N MET A 110 -42.56 -9.71 -7.20
CA MET A 110 -41.11 -9.46 -7.20
C MET A 110 -40.63 -8.79 -5.91
N PRO A 111 -39.43 -9.14 -5.38
CA PRO A 111 -38.59 -10.25 -5.80
C PRO A 111 -39.22 -11.61 -5.47
N PRO A 112 -38.98 -12.66 -6.28
CA PRO A 112 -39.61 -13.97 -6.11
C PRO A 112 -38.91 -14.79 -5.02
N GLU A 113 -37.59 -14.62 -4.88
CA GLU A 113 -36.80 -15.12 -3.76
C GLU A 113 -36.40 -13.96 -2.84
N GLY A 114 -36.80 -14.02 -1.57
CA GLY A 114 -36.39 -13.05 -0.55
C GLY A 114 -37.54 -12.56 0.32
N LYS A 115 -37.44 -11.29 0.75
CA LYS A 115 -38.54 -10.58 1.42
C LYS A 115 -39.16 -9.60 0.42
N PRO A 116 -40.50 -9.46 0.38
CA PRO A 116 -41.13 -8.36 -0.34
C PRO A 116 -40.58 -7.00 0.11
N LEU A 117 -40.60 -6.02 -0.80
CA LEU A 117 -40.28 -4.64 -0.46
C LEU A 117 -41.21 -4.15 0.66
N SER A 118 -40.69 -3.34 1.57
CA SER A 118 -41.53 -2.70 2.58
C SER A 118 -42.43 -1.63 1.94
N GLU A 119 -43.58 -1.37 2.55
CA GLU A 119 -44.54 -0.36 2.09
C GLU A 119 -43.86 0.99 1.80
N ALA A 120 -42.92 1.42 2.65
CA ALA A 120 -42.16 2.66 2.45
C ALA A 120 -41.31 2.65 1.17
N GLN A 121 -40.73 1.50 0.80
CA GLN A 121 -39.96 1.35 -0.45
C GLN A 121 -40.89 1.33 -1.68
N VAL A 122 -42.03 0.66 -1.59
CA VAL A 122 -43.05 0.66 -2.65
C VAL A 122 -43.56 2.09 -2.90
N GLN A 123 -43.92 2.82 -1.83
CA GLN A 123 -44.41 4.19 -1.94
C GLN A 123 -43.34 5.18 -2.44
N LEU A 124 -42.05 4.96 -2.13
CA LEU A 124 -40.95 5.73 -2.73
C LEU A 124 -40.83 5.48 -4.23
N ILE A 125 -40.83 4.21 -4.67
CA ILE A 125 -40.78 3.84 -6.10
C ILE A 125 -41.98 4.42 -6.86
N ARG A 126 -43.20 4.23 -6.32
CA ARG A 126 -44.42 4.79 -6.91
C ARG A 126 -44.34 6.32 -7.04
N LYS A 127 -44.02 7.03 -5.95
CA LYS A 127 -43.89 8.49 -5.97
C LYS A 127 -42.85 8.96 -6.99
N TRP A 128 -41.69 8.30 -7.06
CA TRP A 128 -40.66 8.65 -8.05
C TRP A 128 -41.16 8.46 -9.50
N ILE A 129 -41.92 7.40 -9.77
CA ILE A 129 -42.52 7.19 -11.10
C ILE A 129 -43.59 8.26 -11.39
N ASP A 130 -44.50 8.52 -10.45
CA ASP A 130 -45.55 9.54 -10.55
C ASP A 130 -44.98 10.97 -10.70
N ASP A 131 -43.84 11.27 -10.07
CA ASP A 131 -43.06 12.51 -10.24
C ASP A 131 -42.35 12.61 -11.62
N GLY A 132 -42.49 11.60 -12.49
CA GLY A 132 -41.94 11.57 -13.86
C GLY A 132 -40.68 10.71 -14.04
N ALA A 133 -40.39 9.80 -13.09
CA ALA A 133 -39.28 8.85 -13.13
C ALA A 133 -37.91 9.49 -13.47
N ASN A 134 -37.59 10.66 -12.90
CA ASN A 134 -36.35 11.36 -13.23
C ASN A 134 -35.12 10.53 -12.81
N TRP A 135 -34.24 10.21 -13.76
CA TRP A 135 -33.14 9.27 -13.60
C TRP A 135 -31.81 10.03 -13.47
N SER A 136 -31.40 10.32 -12.24
CA SER A 136 -30.14 10.97 -11.89
C SER A 136 -28.95 9.99 -11.94
N LYS A 137 -27.71 10.51 -12.02
CA LYS A 137 -26.51 9.72 -11.81
C LYS A 137 -26.21 9.58 -10.30
N HIS A 138 -25.48 8.53 -9.92
CA HIS A 138 -24.96 8.41 -8.57
C HIS A 138 -23.98 9.55 -8.26
N TRP A 139 -24.12 10.19 -7.10
CA TRP A 139 -23.41 11.44 -6.71
C TRP A 139 -21.88 11.38 -6.83
N ALA A 140 -21.29 10.19 -6.66
CA ALA A 140 -19.85 9.96 -6.80
C ALA A 140 -19.36 10.01 -8.26
N PHE A 141 -20.26 9.80 -9.23
CA PHE A 141 -20.01 9.77 -10.66
C PHE A 141 -20.47 11.06 -11.36
N GLU A 142 -20.73 12.10 -10.56
CA GLU A 142 -20.92 13.48 -11.01
C GLU A 142 -19.81 14.38 -10.47
N PRO A 143 -19.36 15.42 -11.20
CA PRO A 143 -18.40 16.39 -10.70
C PRO A 143 -18.87 17.06 -9.39
N PRO A 144 -17.96 17.32 -8.43
CA PRO A 144 -18.33 18.06 -7.22
C PRO A 144 -18.81 19.48 -7.58
N VAL A 145 -20.02 19.82 -7.13
CA VAL A 145 -20.61 21.16 -7.26
C VAL A 145 -20.49 21.88 -5.93
N ALA A 146 -19.84 23.05 -5.92
CA ALA A 146 -19.84 23.92 -4.75
C ALA A 146 -21.25 24.51 -4.55
N LYS A 147 -21.78 24.37 -3.33
CA LYS A 147 -22.84 25.25 -2.83
C LYS A 147 -22.22 26.26 -1.88
N GLU A 148 -22.81 27.45 -1.83
CA GLU A 148 -22.47 28.45 -0.82
C GLU A 148 -22.83 27.93 0.59
N PRO A 149 -22.07 28.29 1.64
CA PRO A 149 -22.36 27.88 3.01
C PRO A 149 -23.76 28.35 3.46
N PRO A 150 -24.56 27.48 4.12
CA PRO A 150 -25.90 27.83 4.57
C PRO A 150 -25.96 29.02 5.53
N THR A 151 -27.05 29.79 5.47
CA THR A 151 -27.39 30.75 6.52
C THR A 151 -28.16 30.03 7.63
N THR A 152 -27.60 30.03 8.83
CA THR A 152 -28.13 29.35 10.03
C THR A 152 -28.78 30.32 11.02
N GLU A 153 -29.56 29.81 11.97
CA GLU A 153 -30.15 30.62 13.04
C GLU A 153 -29.07 31.06 14.05
N ASN A 154 -28.22 30.13 14.51
CA ASN A 154 -27.17 30.45 15.49
C ASN A 154 -25.82 30.81 14.85
N GLN A 155 -25.80 31.93 14.11
CA GLN A 155 -24.57 32.47 13.50
C GLN A 155 -23.44 32.76 14.51
N SER A 156 -23.73 32.87 15.80
CA SER A 156 -22.73 33.13 16.84
C SER A 156 -21.89 31.90 17.24
N TRP A 157 -22.32 30.70 16.84
CA TRP A 157 -21.58 29.46 17.08
C TRP A 157 -20.58 29.15 15.95
N SER A 158 -20.90 29.51 14.71
CA SER A 158 -20.09 29.20 13.53
C SER A 158 -18.83 30.07 13.45
N LYS A 159 -17.64 29.44 13.45
CA LYS A 159 -16.34 30.13 13.24
C LYS A 159 -15.92 30.13 11.78
N ASN A 160 -16.32 29.11 11.02
CA ASN A 160 -15.98 28.96 9.60
C ASN A 160 -17.12 28.25 8.82
N PRO A 161 -17.02 28.10 7.48
CA PRO A 161 -18.06 27.46 6.67
C PRO A 161 -18.44 26.03 7.06
N ILE A 162 -17.52 25.23 7.63
CA ILE A 162 -17.80 23.85 8.07
C ILE A 162 -18.92 23.88 9.12
N ASP A 163 -18.81 24.80 10.08
CA ASP A 163 -19.82 24.98 11.12
C ASP A 163 -21.17 25.41 10.56
N GLN A 164 -21.22 26.07 9.40
CA GLN A 164 -22.48 26.50 8.78
C GLN A 164 -23.21 25.32 8.11
N PHE A 165 -22.47 24.42 7.45
CA PHE A 165 -23.05 23.18 6.92
C PHE A 165 -23.54 22.24 8.03
N ILE A 166 -22.74 22.04 9.09
CA ILE A 166 -23.10 21.18 10.22
C ILE A 166 -24.30 21.75 10.99
N LEU A 167 -24.25 23.04 11.36
CA LEU A 167 -25.34 23.66 12.11
C LEU A 167 -26.67 23.68 11.33
N ALA A 168 -26.65 23.83 10.01
CA ALA A 168 -27.87 23.77 9.19
C ALA A 168 -28.55 22.38 9.23
N GLU A 169 -27.79 21.29 9.16
CA GLU A 169 -28.34 19.94 9.32
C GLU A 169 -28.82 19.70 10.75
N LEU A 170 -28.09 20.17 11.77
CA LEU A 170 -28.51 20.09 13.17
C LEU A 170 -29.83 20.85 13.42
N GLU A 171 -29.95 22.09 12.93
CA GLU A 171 -31.18 22.89 12.99
C GLU A 171 -32.33 22.15 12.28
N GLN A 172 -32.09 21.56 11.09
CA GLN A 172 -33.10 20.77 10.37
C GLN A 172 -33.55 19.51 11.14
N LYS A 173 -32.65 18.78 11.83
CA LYS A 173 -33.02 17.62 12.66
C LYS A 173 -33.58 18.03 14.04
N SER A 174 -33.67 19.33 14.31
CA SER A 174 -33.97 19.90 15.63
C SER A 174 -33.03 19.38 16.73
N LEU A 175 -31.77 19.19 16.40
CA LEU A 175 -30.66 18.97 17.31
C LEU A 175 -30.05 20.32 17.72
N SER A 176 -29.01 20.29 18.55
CA SER A 176 -28.21 21.46 18.88
C SER A 176 -26.77 21.02 19.16
N PRO A 177 -25.75 21.79 18.76
CA PRO A 177 -24.36 21.42 19.01
C PRO A 177 -24.05 21.42 20.52
N ASN A 178 -23.18 20.50 20.92
CA ASN A 178 -22.61 20.47 22.26
C ASN A 178 -21.79 21.75 22.56
N PRO A 179 -21.59 22.10 23.84
CA PRO A 179 -20.62 23.13 24.22
C PRO A 179 -19.19 22.71 23.82
N PRO A 180 -18.25 23.67 23.71
CA PRO A 180 -16.84 23.38 23.54
C PRO A 180 -16.29 22.42 24.62
N ALA A 181 -15.28 21.64 24.25
CA ALA A 181 -14.50 20.83 25.17
C ALA A 181 -13.75 21.69 26.20
N ALA A 182 -13.41 21.12 27.36
CA ALA A 182 -12.54 21.79 28.32
C ALA A 182 -11.12 21.93 27.76
N ASP A 183 -10.37 22.96 28.16
CA ASP A 183 -9.02 23.20 27.61
C ASP A 183 -8.06 21.99 27.75
N SER A 184 -8.20 21.20 28.82
CA SER A 184 -7.43 19.96 29.03
C SER A 184 -7.87 18.81 28.11
N GLU A 185 -9.18 18.67 27.85
CA GLU A 185 -9.71 17.72 26.86
C GLU A 185 -9.17 18.10 25.46
N LEU A 186 -9.26 19.40 25.12
CA LEU A 186 -8.98 19.90 23.78
C LEU A 186 -7.48 19.89 23.41
N ILE A 187 -6.57 20.21 24.34
CA ILE A 187 -5.12 20.05 24.06
C ILE A 187 -4.75 18.59 23.91
N ARG A 188 -5.26 17.70 24.77
CA ARG A 188 -4.99 16.26 24.70
C ARG A 188 -5.44 15.68 23.35
N ARG A 189 -6.68 15.97 22.94
CA ARG A 189 -7.22 15.55 21.64
C ARG A 189 -6.35 16.01 20.47
N ALA A 190 -6.01 17.30 20.41
CA ALA A 190 -5.19 17.85 19.33
C ALA A 190 -3.78 17.22 19.26
N TYR A 191 -3.17 16.91 20.40
CA TYR A 191 -1.87 16.22 20.47
C TYR A 191 -1.91 14.82 19.87
N TYR A 192 -2.89 14.00 20.25
CA TYR A 192 -3.04 12.65 19.70
C TYR A 192 -3.47 12.66 18.22
N ASP A 193 -4.36 13.56 17.82
CA ASP A 193 -4.80 13.67 16.43
C ASP A 193 -3.67 14.09 15.48
N LEU A 194 -2.82 15.02 15.91
CA LEU A 194 -1.72 15.54 15.08
C LEU A 194 -0.42 14.74 15.22
N THR A 195 -0.09 14.19 16.40
CA THR A 195 1.23 13.54 16.65
C THR A 195 1.15 12.11 17.16
N GLY A 196 -0.02 11.64 17.61
CA GLY A 196 -0.19 10.31 18.21
C GLY A 196 0.57 10.12 19.53
N LEU A 197 0.85 11.21 20.26
CA LEU A 197 1.58 11.25 21.52
C LEU A 197 0.83 12.14 22.54
N PRO A 198 0.93 11.87 23.85
CA PRO A 198 0.36 12.75 24.87
C PRO A 198 1.13 14.07 25.01
N PRO A 199 0.47 15.18 25.40
CA PRO A 199 1.16 16.40 25.82
C PRO A 199 1.92 16.21 27.14
N THR A 200 3.00 16.97 27.34
CA THR A 200 3.64 17.02 28.67
C THR A 200 2.79 17.83 29.66
N PRO A 201 2.84 17.54 30.97
CA PRO A 201 2.10 18.32 31.97
C PRO A 201 2.42 19.82 31.93
N GLU A 202 3.67 20.19 31.64
CA GLU A 202 4.12 21.56 31.48
C GLU A 202 3.50 22.27 30.26
N GLU A 203 3.13 21.53 29.21
CA GLU A 203 2.44 22.07 28.03
C GLU A 203 0.94 22.23 28.28
N VAL A 204 0.30 21.26 28.96
CA VAL A 204 -1.09 21.40 29.42
C VAL A 204 -1.23 22.59 30.35
N ALA A 205 -0.36 22.71 31.36
CA ALA A 205 -0.41 23.83 32.32
C ALA A 205 -0.24 25.19 31.63
N LYS A 206 0.63 25.31 30.62
CA LYS A 206 0.78 26.55 29.82
C LYS A 206 -0.46 26.85 28.98
N TYR A 207 -1.04 25.84 28.33
CA TYR A 207 -2.21 26.03 27.46
C TYR A 207 -3.49 26.36 28.24
N VAL A 208 -3.71 25.72 29.39
CA VAL A 208 -4.83 26.02 30.30
C VAL A 208 -4.67 27.42 30.93
N ALA A 209 -3.43 27.87 31.18
CA ALA A 209 -3.15 29.21 31.69
C ALA A 209 -3.14 30.32 30.62
N ASP A 210 -3.05 30.00 29.33
CA ASP A 210 -3.20 30.99 28.26
C ASP A 210 -4.67 31.44 28.17
N SER A 211 -4.87 32.75 28.06
CA SER A 211 -6.19 33.42 28.06
C SER A 211 -6.48 34.13 26.73
N ASP A 212 -5.58 33.99 25.77
CA ASP A 212 -5.72 34.48 24.40
C ASP A 212 -6.74 33.64 23.60
N PRO A 213 -7.68 34.25 22.87
CA PRO A 213 -8.69 33.53 22.10
C PRO A 213 -8.10 32.65 20.98
N ASP A 214 -6.93 33.00 20.43
CA ASP A 214 -6.29 32.28 19.32
C ASP A 214 -5.33 31.18 19.81
N LYS A 215 -5.28 30.89 21.13
CA LYS A 215 -4.37 29.88 21.70
C LYS A 215 -4.50 28.50 21.07
N PHE A 216 -5.71 28.10 20.69
CA PHE A 216 -5.94 26.81 20.02
C PHE A 216 -5.41 26.80 18.58
N ALA A 217 -5.58 27.91 17.83
CA ALA A 217 -5.03 28.02 16.48
C ALA A 217 -3.50 27.90 16.50
N ARG A 218 -2.83 28.59 17.43
CA ARG A 218 -1.38 28.48 17.64
C ARG A 218 -0.92 27.09 18.10
N LEU A 219 -1.74 26.40 18.90
CA LEU A 219 -1.48 25.02 19.30
C LEU A 219 -1.49 24.10 18.07
N VAL A 220 -2.52 24.21 17.22
CA VAL A 220 -2.64 23.44 15.97
C VAL A 220 -1.46 23.74 15.04
N ASP A 221 -1.09 25.00 14.84
CA ASP A 221 0.06 25.39 14.01
C ASP A 221 1.36 24.72 14.49
N ARG A 222 1.67 24.83 15.78
CA ARG A 222 2.87 24.21 16.38
C ARG A 222 2.88 22.68 16.27
N LEU A 223 1.72 22.04 16.33
CA LEU A 223 1.60 20.59 16.22
C LEU A 223 1.65 20.10 14.77
N LEU A 224 1.15 20.89 13.81
CA LEU A 224 1.30 20.65 12.37
C LEU A 224 2.76 20.81 11.93
N ASP A 225 3.51 21.74 12.53
CA ASP A 225 4.95 21.92 12.31
C ASP A 225 5.84 20.88 13.03
N SER A 226 5.26 19.99 13.83
CA SER A 226 6.01 18.93 14.53
C SER A 226 6.48 17.83 13.58
N GLU A 227 7.72 17.37 13.73
CA GLU A 227 8.25 16.21 12.97
C GLU A 227 7.50 14.90 13.29
N HIS A 228 6.78 14.85 14.42
CA HIS A 228 5.90 13.73 14.78
C HIS A 228 4.57 13.72 14.01
N PHE A 229 4.26 14.76 13.23
CA PHE A 229 3.05 14.83 12.40
C PHE A 229 3.02 13.74 11.33
N GLY A 230 4.11 13.61 10.57
CA GLY A 230 4.26 12.63 9.50
C GLY A 230 4.30 11.19 10.00
N GLU A 231 4.66 10.97 11.26
CA GLU A 231 4.57 9.65 11.90
C GLU A 231 3.11 9.28 12.19
N ARG A 232 2.31 10.22 12.70
CA ARG A 232 0.88 10.00 12.95
C ARG A 232 0.09 9.85 11.65
N TRP A 233 0.22 10.80 10.73
CA TRP A 233 -0.56 10.82 9.50
C TRP A 233 -0.04 9.85 8.44
N GLY A 234 1.27 9.57 8.45
CA GLY A 234 1.85 8.49 7.66
C GLY A 234 1.36 7.10 8.07
N ARG A 235 1.04 6.85 9.35
CA ARG A 235 0.43 5.58 9.80
C ARG A 235 -0.86 5.28 9.06
N HIS A 236 -1.76 6.26 8.99
CA HIS A 236 -3.04 6.13 8.28
C HIS A 236 -2.85 5.84 6.79
N TRP A 237 -1.86 6.45 6.13
CA TRP A 237 -1.52 6.10 4.75
C TRP A 237 -1.00 4.66 4.62
N LEU A 238 -0.12 4.24 5.52
CA LEU A 238 0.51 2.92 5.49
C LEU A 238 -0.46 1.76 5.76
N ASP A 239 -1.60 2.03 6.41
CA ASP A 239 -2.72 1.09 6.56
C ASP A 239 -3.49 0.89 5.22
N LEU A 240 -3.65 1.96 4.43
CA LEU A 240 -4.30 1.89 3.12
C LEU A 240 -3.50 1.06 2.11
N VAL A 241 -2.17 1.13 2.16
CA VAL A 241 -1.26 0.47 1.20
C VAL A 241 -0.66 -0.84 1.71
N ARG A 242 -1.30 -1.51 2.69
CA ARG A 242 -0.88 -2.83 3.21
C ARG A 242 0.59 -2.88 3.65
N PHE A 243 1.09 -1.85 4.35
CA PHE A 243 2.51 -1.80 4.68
C PHE A 243 2.92 -2.93 5.64
N ALA A 244 3.66 -3.90 5.11
CA ALA A 244 4.43 -4.87 5.87
C ALA A 244 5.78 -5.14 5.19
N GLU A 245 6.75 -5.61 5.98
CA GLU A 245 8.13 -5.84 5.53
C GLU A 245 8.41 -7.30 5.16
N THR A 246 7.35 -8.11 5.04
CA THR A 246 7.42 -9.54 4.67
C THR A 246 6.29 -9.95 3.72
N ASN A 247 6.41 -11.11 3.06
CA ASN A 247 5.62 -11.50 1.89
C ASN A 247 4.24 -12.13 2.12
N SER A 248 3.94 -12.62 3.33
CA SER A 248 2.92 -13.66 3.58
C SER A 248 3.27 -15.01 2.92
N PHE A 249 2.28 -15.91 2.75
CA PHE A 249 2.43 -17.28 2.21
C PHE A 249 3.36 -18.20 3.05
N GLU A 250 3.58 -19.44 2.59
CA GLU A 250 4.37 -20.48 3.26
C GLU A 250 5.81 -20.04 3.57
N ARG A 251 6.36 -19.15 2.73
CA ARG A 251 7.63 -18.46 2.95
C ARG A 251 7.40 -16.95 3.06
N ASP A 252 6.89 -16.54 4.21
CA ASP A 252 6.84 -15.14 4.67
C ASP A 252 8.26 -14.56 4.89
N GLY A 253 9.00 -14.41 3.79
CA GLY A 253 10.35 -13.85 3.70
C GLY A 253 10.35 -12.33 3.69
N ASN A 254 11.52 -11.74 3.95
CA ASN A 254 11.66 -10.29 4.09
C ASN A 254 11.65 -9.58 2.73
N LYS A 255 10.90 -8.49 2.62
CA LYS A 255 10.99 -7.50 1.55
C LYS A 255 12.17 -6.56 1.86
N PRO A 256 13.31 -6.65 1.14
CA PRO A 256 14.50 -5.86 1.48
C PRO A 256 14.22 -4.36 1.36
N GLU A 257 14.79 -3.54 2.23
CA GLU A 257 14.67 -2.06 2.22
C GLU A 257 13.24 -1.48 2.24
N ALA A 258 12.20 -2.28 2.52
CA ALA A 258 10.80 -1.82 2.57
C ALA A 258 10.57 -0.68 3.58
N TRP A 259 11.31 -0.65 4.70
CA TRP A 259 11.31 0.44 5.68
C TRP A 259 11.54 1.84 5.08
N ARG A 260 12.22 1.94 3.92
CA ARG A 260 12.43 3.22 3.22
C ARG A 260 11.14 3.84 2.70
N TYR A 261 10.17 3.02 2.28
CA TYR A 261 8.87 3.49 1.82
C TYR A 261 8.10 4.17 2.96
N ARG A 262 8.06 3.55 4.15
CA ARG A 262 7.50 4.16 5.36
C ARG A 262 8.16 5.52 5.65
N ASP A 263 9.48 5.60 5.58
CA ASP A 263 10.20 6.84 5.86
C ASP A 263 9.95 7.94 4.80
N TYR A 264 9.79 7.55 3.53
CA TYR A 264 9.34 8.44 2.45
C TYR A 264 7.93 9.00 2.71
N VAL A 265 7.01 8.17 3.18
CA VAL A 265 5.65 8.61 3.57
C VAL A 265 5.74 9.60 4.73
N ILE A 266 6.48 9.27 5.80
CA ILE A 266 6.69 10.17 6.96
C ILE A 266 7.27 11.52 6.51
N ARG A 267 8.31 11.53 5.66
CA ARG A 267 8.88 12.75 5.07
C ARG A 267 7.85 13.54 4.27
N SER A 268 7.07 12.89 3.42
CA SER A 268 6.09 13.53 2.54
C SER A 268 5.00 14.25 3.34
N PHE A 269 4.48 13.64 4.40
CA PHE A 269 3.52 14.30 5.29
C PHE A 269 4.16 15.43 6.13
N ASN A 270 5.40 15.25 6.63
CA ASN A 270 6.11 16.31 7.35
C ASN A 270 6.41 17.54 6.50
N GLN A 271 6.74 17.35 5.22
CA GLN A 271 6.97 18.42 4.24
C GLN A 271 5.67 19.05 3.70
N ASP A 272 4.50 18.56 4.15
CA ASP A 272 3.17 18.88 3.61
C ASP A 272 3.12 18.77 2.08
N LYS A 273 3.74 17.71 1.52
CA LYS A 273 3.82 17.49 0.08
C LYS A 273 2.41 17.52 -0.52
N PRO A 274 2.17 18.32 -1.58
CA PRO A 274 0.90 18.33 -2.29
C PRO A 274 0.45 16.91 -2.65
N TYR A 275 -0.79 16.56 -2.32
CA TYR A 275 -1.28 15.18 -2.46
C TYR A 275 -1.31 14.69 -3.91
N ASP A 276 -1.53 15.59 -4.88
CA ASP A 276 -1.37 15.35 -6.32
C ASP A 276 0.06 14.93 -6.70
N GLN A 277 1.08 15.64 -6.21
CA GLN A 277 2.49 15.26 -6.40
C GLN A 277 2.83 13.95 -5.69
N PHE A 278 2.27 13.71 -4.50
CA PHE A 278 2.43 12.44 -3.79
C PHE A 278 1.83 11.25 -4.57
N ILE A 279 0.65 11.41 -5.19
CA ILE A 279 0.05 10.41 -6.10
C ILE A 279 0.98 10.12 -7.29
N ILE A 280 1.53 11.17 -7.91
CA ILE A 280 2.42 11.04 -9.08
C ILE A 280 3.68 10.25 -8.71
N GLU A 281 4.29 10.53 -7.56
CA GLU A 281 5.47 9.78 -7.09
C GLU A 281 5.15 8.31 -6.76
N GLN A 282 4.03 8.03 -6.08
CA GLN A 282 3.60 6.66 -5.74
C GLN A 282 3.45 5.76 -6.97
N LEU A 283 2.80 6.29 -8.02
CA LEU A 283 2.43 5.51 -9.20
C LEU A 283 3.49 5.54 -10.31
N ALA A 284 4.19 6.66 -10.47
CA ALA A 284 5.06 6.93 -11.62
C ALA A 284 6.31 7.76 -11.28
N GLY A 285 6.77 7.74 -10.02
CA GLY A 285 7.94 8.50 -9.57
C GLY A 285 9.26 8.13 -10.28
N ASP A 286 9.37 6.90 -10.80
CA ASP A 286 10.51 6.47 -11.64
C ASP A 286 10.37 6.86 -13.13
N GLU A 287 9.22 7.39 -13.54
CA GLU A 287 8.96 7.92 -14.89
C GLU A 287 9.10 9.46 -14.96
N LEU A 288 9.54 10.10 -13.87
CA LEU A 288 9.89 11.52 -13.87
C LEU A 288 11.21 11.74 -14.65
N PRO A 289 11.38 12.87 -15.38
CA PRO A 289 12.58 13.09 -16.22
C PRO A 289 13.92 13.13 -15.49
N ASP A 290 13.91 13.47 -14.20
CA ASP A 290 15.04 13.34 -13.27
C ASP A 290 14.49 12.83 -11.92
N PRO A 291 14.39 11.50 -11.72
CA PRO A 291 13.67 10.93 -10.60
C PRO A 291 14.54 10.95 -9.34
N SER A 292 14.10 11.72 -8.33
CA SER A 292 14.79 11.80 -7.05
C SER A 292 14.81 10.45 -6.31
N ALA A 293 15.72 10.28 -5.35
CA ALA A 293 15.75 9.08 -4.50
C ALA A 293 14.38 8.81 -3.84
N ASP A 294 13.67 9.85 -3.37
CA ASP A 294 12.35 9.73 -2.78
C ASP A 294 11.28 9.34 -3.82
N ALA A 295 11.35 9.85 -5.05
CA ALA A 295 10.44 9.43 -6.13
C ALA A 295 10.65 7.97 -6.56
N ILE A 296 11.89 7.46 -6.56
CA ILE A 296 12.17 6.03 -6.77
C ILE A 296 11.63 5.19 -5.61
N ILE A 297 11.86 5.60 -4.36
CA ILE A 297 11.34 4.93 -3.15
C ILE A 297 9.81 4.89 -3.13
N ALA A 298 9.14 5.93 -3.60
CA ALA A 298 7.67 6.01 -3.66
C ALA A 298 7.05 4.87 -4.48
N THR A 299 7.70 4.45 -5.58
CA THR A 299 7.26 3.29 -6.38
C THR A 299 7.40 1.94 -5.66
N GLY A 300 7.99 1.92 -4.45
CA GLY A 300 7.93 0.77 -3.54
C GLY A 300 6.49 0.34 -3.19
N TYR A 301 5.50 1.23 -3.38
CA TYR A 301 4.06 0.94 -3.41
C TYR A 301 3.73 -0.41 -4.07
N TYR A 302 4.22 -0.63 -5.29
CA TYR A 302 3.95 -1.84 -6.09
C TYR A 302 4.58 -3.13 -5.52
N ARG A 303 5.37 -3.05 -4.44
CA ARG A 303 6.08 -4.18 -3.83
C ARG A 303 5.59 -4.52 -2.41
N LEU A 304 4.70 -3.71 -1.82
CA LEU A 304 4.16 -3.88 -0.46
C LEU A 304 3.16 -5.03 -0.33
N GLY A 305 2.45 -5.35 -1.43
CA GLY A 305 1.45 -6.41 -1.51
C GLY A 305 2.00 -7.81 -1.20
N LEU A 306 1.09 -8.78 -1.18
CA LEU A 306 1.42 -10.19 -0.98
C LEU A 306 2.28 -10.71 -2.14
N TRP A 307 3.15 -11.68 -1.88
CA TRP A 307 3.94 -12.30 -2.94
C TRP A 307 4.27 -13.77 -2.62
N ASP A 308 3.78 -14.68 -3.46
CA ASP A 308 4.17 -16.09 -3.48
C ASP A 308 5.47 -16.26 -4.28
N ASP A 309 6.50 -16.85 -3.67
CA ASP A 309 7.82 -17.04 -4.26
C ASP A 309 8.04 -18.41 -4.95
N GLU A 310 7.09 -19.36 -4.85
CA GLU A 310 7.03 -20.57 -5.69
C GLU A 310 5.59 -20.90 -6.15
N PRO A 311 4.93 -20.01 -6.91
CA PRO A 311 3.54 -20.19 -7.31
C PRO A 311 3.35 -21.39 -8.25
N ALA A 312 2.27 -22.15 -8.00
CA ALA A 312 1.92 -23.33 -8.79
C ALA A 312 1.53 -23.01 -10.24
N ASP A 313 1.02 -21.81 -10.50
CA ASP A 313 0.83 -21.21 -11.83
C ASP A 313 1.37 -19.77 -11.79
N SER A 314 2.49 -19.54 -12.47
CA SER A 314 3.18 -18.25 -12.51
C SER A 314 2.45 -17.19 -13.35
N LEU A 315 1.62 -17.60 -14.31
CA LEU A 315 0.80 -16.69 -15.10
C LEU A 315 -0.41 -16.21 -14.28
N LEU A 316 -1.02 -17.11 -13.51
CA LEU A 316 -2.07 -16.76 -12.55
C LEU A 316 -1.53 -15.78 -11.48
N ALA A 317 -0.40 -16.10 -10.86
CA ALA A 317 0.23 -15.23 -9.87
C ALA A 317 0.62 -13.83 -10.43
N LYS A 318 0.99 -13.73 -11.72
CA LYS A 318 1.19 -12.43 -12.39
C LYS A 318 -0.11 -11.62 -12.40
N PHE A 319 -1.23 -12.23 -12.79
CA PHE A 319 -2.52 -11.53 -12.86
C PHE A 319 -3.14 -11.25 -11.48
N ASP A 320 -2.90 -12.08 -10.47
CA ASP A 320 -3.27 -11.79 -9.08
C ASP A 320 -2.47 -10.60 -8.52
N THR A 321 -1.18 -10.48 -8.87
CA THR A 321 -0.37 -9.29 -8.53
C THR A 321 -0.92 -8.02 -9.19
N LEU A 322 -1.38 -8.12 -10.44
CA LEU A 322 -1.99 -6.99 -11.16
C LEU A 322 -3.38 -6.61 -10.63
N ASP A 323 -4.18 -7.58 -10.20
CA ASP A 323 -5.44 -7.36 -9.48
C ASP A 323 -5.20 -6.62 -8.16
N ASP A 324 -4.25 -7.07 -7.32
CA ASP A 324 -3.89 -6.37 -6.09
C ASP A 324 -3.52 -4.90 -6.37
N ILE A 325 -2.69 -4.64 -7.39
CA ILE A 325 -2.31 -3.27 -7.80
C ILE A 325 -3.52 -2.44 -8.26
N VAL A 326 -4.38 -2.98 -9.14
CA VAL A 326 -5.57 -2.28 -9.66
C VAL A 326 -6.59 -2.02 -8.55
N THR A 327 -6.88 -3.04 -7.73
CA THR A 327 -7.81 -2.99 -6.60
C THR A 327 -7.34 -2.01 -5.53
N THR A 328 -6.04 -1.99 -5.20
CA THR A 328 -5.46 -0.97 -4.31
C THR A 328 -5.65 0.42 -4.90
N THR A 329 -5.32 0.59 -6.19
CA THR A 329 -5.34 1.91 -6.82
C THR A 329 -6.76 2.47 -6.91
N GLY A 330 -7.73 1.64 -7.29
CA GLY A 330 -9.16 1.99 -7.31
C GLY A 330 -9.70 2.35 -5.93
N GLN A 331 -9.48 1.50 -4.92
CA GLN A 331 -10.02 1.75 -3.59
C GLN A 331 -9.31 2.92 -2.87
N VAL A 332 -7.97 3.00 -2.95
CA VAL A 332 -7.20 4.01 -2.23
C VAL A 332 -7.33 5.40 -2.87
N PHE A 333 -7.25 5.54 -4.20
CA PHE A 333 -7.24 6.86 -4.84
C PHE A 333 -8.58 7.31 -5.43
N LEU A 334 -9.50 6.39 -5.77
CA LEU A 334 -10.81 6.71 -6.36
C LEU A 334 -11.99 6.33 -5.47
N GLY A 335 -11.75 5.55 -4.40
CA GLY A 335 -12.81 5.03 -3.54
C GLY A 335 -13.72 4.03 -4.25
N LEU A 336 -13.23 3.24 -5.21
CA LEU A 336 -14.03 2.31 -6.01
C LEU A 336 -13.58 0.84 -5.84
N THR A 337 -14.54 -0.05 -5.64
CA THR A 337 -14.35 -1.51 -5.57
C THR A 337 -14.38 -2.15 -6.96
N VAL A 338 -13.34 -1.92 -7.76
CA VAL A 338 -13.24 -2.41 -9.15
C VAL A 338 -13.10 -3.94 -9.27
N ASN A 339 -12.79 -4.65 -8.18
CA ASN A 339 -12.34 -6.05 -8.21
C ASN A 339 -13.38 -7.07 -8.71
N CYS A 340 -14.69 -6.82 -8.58
CA CYS A 340 -15.69 -7.74 -9.15
C CYS A 340 -15.68 -7.73 -10.70
N ALA A 341 -15.27 -6.60 -11.32
CA ALA A 341 -15.13 -6.50 -12.77
C ALA A 341 -14.03 -7.39 -13.37
N ARG A 342 -13.21 -8.05 -12.53
CA ARG A 342 -12.22 -9.04 -12.98
C ARG A 342 -12.86 -10.22 -13.70
N CYS A 343 -14.05 -10.68 -13.27
CA CYS A 343 -14.60 -11.97 -13.71
C CYS A 343 -15.85 -11.86 -14.59
N HIS A 344 -16.64 -10.80 -14.45
CA HIS A 344 -17.85 -10.47 -15.20
C HIS A 344 -18.02 -8.94 -15.12
N ASP A 345 -19.03 -8.34 -15.74
CA ASP A 345 -19.28 -6.90 -15.54
C ASP A 345 -19.65 -6.64 -14.06
N HIS A 346 -19.21 -5.51 -13.48
CA HIS A 346 -19.43 -5.26 -12.07
C HIS A 346 -20.94 -5.19 -11.76
N LYS A 347 -21.40 -6.06 -10.84
CA LYS A 347 -22.83 -6.40 -10.69
C LYS A 347 -23.77 -5.20 -10.41
N ILE A 348 -23.26 -4.09 -9.88
CA ILE A 348 -24.08 -2.95 -9.43
C ILE A 348 -23.50 -1.61 -9.91
N ASP A 349 -22.27 -1.25 -9.50
CA ASP A 349 -21.57 -0.09 -10.05
C ASP A 349 -21.27 -0.26 -11.55
N PRO A 350 -21.39 0.80 -12.38
CA PRO A 350 -21.22 0.74 -13.83
C PRO A 350 -19.73 0.68 -14.20
N ILE A 351 -19.10 -0.46 -13.95
CA ILE A 351 -17.70 -0.76 -14.27
C ILE A 351 -17.71 -2.05 -15.08
N THR A 352 -17.43 -1.96 -16.38
CA THR A 352 -17.36 -3.16 -17.23
C THR A 352 -16.08 -3.95 -16.97
N GLN A 353 -16.07 -5.22 -17.34
CA GLN A 353 -14.86 -6.03 -17.40
C GLN A 353 -13.83 -5.41 -18.37
N ALA A 354 -14.29 -4.73 -19.43
CA ALA A 354 -13.43 -3.97 -20.32
C ALA A 354 -12.76 -2.76 -19.62
N ASP A 355 -13.45 -2.03 -18.74
CA ASP A 355 -12.86 -0.96 -17.91
C ASP A 355 -11.76 -1.53 -17.00
N TYR A 356 -12.04 -2.64 -16.31
CA TYR A 356 -11.07 -3.29 -15.42
C TYR A 356 -9.81 -3.73 -16.16
N TYR A 357 -9.93 -4.42 -17.29
CA TYR A 357 -8.74 -4.83 -18.06
C TYR A 357 -8.05 -3.65 -18.76
N SER A 358 -8.79 -2.58 -19.08
CA SER A 358 -8.18 -1.30 -19.51
C SER A 358 -7.35 -0.67 -18.38
N MET A 359 -7.80 -0.74 -17.12
CA MET A 359 -7.00 -0.34 -15.95
C MET A 359 -5.77 -1.24 -15.74
N VAL A 360 -5.89 -2.57 -15.88
CA VAL A 360 -4.75 -3.51 -15.81
C VAL A 360 -3.68 -3.15 -16.85
N SER A 361 -4.08 -2.70 -18.04
CA SER A 361 -3.16 -2.41 -19.14
C SER A 361 -2.18 -1.23 -18.89
N PHE A 362 -2.45 -0.38 -17.88
CA PHE A 362 -1.48 0.63 -17.41
C PHE A 362 -0.35 0.05 -16.56
N PHE A 363 -0.57 -1.12 -15.95
CA PHE A 363 0.37 -1.78 -15.03
C PHE A 363 0.98 -3.07 -15.59
N HIS A 364 0.44 -3.61 -16.68
CA HIS A 364 0.82 -4.93 -17.22
C HIS A 364 2.30 -5.05 -17.63
N ASN A 365 3.01 -3.93 -17.83
CA ASN A 365 4.44 -3.89 -18.13
C ASN A 365 5.37 -3.96 -16.89
N ILE A 366 4.82 -3.97 -15.67
CA ILE A 366 5.58 -4.10 -14.42
C ILE A 366 6.20 -5.51 -14.33
N THR A 367 7.48 -5.59 -13.93
CA THR A 367 8.16 -6.86 -13.64
C THR A 367 7.61 -7.51 -12.36
N PRO A 368 7.55 -8.85 -12.28
CA PRO A 368 7.16 -9.53 -11.05
C PRO A 368 8.16 -9.27 -9.90
N MET A 369 7.75 -9.57 -8.67
CA MET A 369 8.68 -9.69 -7.55
C MET A 369 9.63 -10.89 -7.75
N ALA A 370 10.79 -10.84 -7.11
CA ALA A 370 11.85 -11.84 -7.25
C ALA A 370 12.64 -12.00 -5.94
N ASN A 371 13.42 -13.08 -5.82
CA ASN A 371 14.33 -13.29 -4.69
C ASN A 371 15.64 -12.49 -4.87
N GLY A 372 15.51 -11.15 -4.82
CA GLY A 372 16.61 -10.18 -4.95
C GLY A 372 16.90 -9.72 -6.39
N GLY A 373 18.02 -9.01 -6.54
CA GLY A 373 18.51 -8.51 -7.83
C GLY A 373 17.90 -7.19 -8.30
N ASP A 374 18.44 -6.70 -9.42
CA ASP A 374 18.23 -5.32 -9.90
C ASP A 374 16.82 -5.08 -10.49
N ARG A 375 15.99 -6.12 -10.60
CA ARG A 375 14.55 -6.07 -10.96
C ARG A 375 13.65 -5.56 -9.83
N ILE A 376 14.14 -5.54 -8.58
CA ILE A 376 13.35 -5.04 -7.42
C ILE A 376 14.12 -4.03 -6.56
N LEU A 377 15.46 -4.10 -6.53
CA LEU A 377 16.32 -3.16 -5.82
C LEU A 377 17.10 -2.29 -6.83
N ARG A 378 16.76 -1.00 -6.94
CA ARG A 378 17.55 -0.03 -7.73
C ARG A 378 18.48 0.78 -6.81
N PRO A 379 19.71 1.11 -7.25
CA PRO A 379 20.53 2.13 -6.61
C PRO A 379 19.80 3.48 -6.51
N ILE A 380 19.93 4.17 -5.38
CA ILE A 380 19.39 5.51 -5.14
C ILE A 380 20.50 6.48 -4.71
N PHE A 381 20.32 7.75 -5.04
CA PHE A 381 21.32 8.79 -4.83
C PHE A 381 20.68 10.00 -4.12
N PRO A 382 20.73 10.06 -2.77
CA PRO A 382 20.21 11.21 -2.00
C PRO A 382 21.05 12.49 -2.22
N GLU A 383 22.34 12.34 -2.50
CA GLU A 383 23.21 13.45 -2.91
C GLU A 383 23.11 13.69 -4.43
N ALA A 384 23.01 14.96 -4.86
CA ALA A 384 22.91 15.33 -6.27
C ALA A 384 24.08 14.81 -7.15
N ASN A 385 25.29 14.73 -6.58
CA ASN A 385 26.47 14.15 -7.24
C ASN A 385 26.78 12.71 -6.78
N GLY A 386 25.85 12.05 -6.07
CA GLY A 386 25.97 10.66 -5.66
C GLY A 386 26.02 9.69 -6.85
N LYS A 387 25.21 9.95 -7.88
CA LYS A 387 25.20 9.17 -9.13
C LYS A 387 26.55 9.23 -9.85
N GLU A 388 27.10 10.43 -10.05
CA GLU A 388 28.41 10.63 -10.68
C GLU A 388 29.53 9.93 -9.91
N LYS A 389 29.54 10.03 -8.56
CA LYS A 389 30.50 9.32 -7.70
C LYS A 389 30.41 7.80 -7.87
N TYR A 390 29.19 7.27 -7.96
CA TYR A 390 28.93 5.84 -8.13
C TYR A 390 29.36 5.34 -9.51
N GLU A 391 29.04 6.06 -10.58
CA GLU A 391 29.47 5.76 -11.94
C GLU A 391 31.00 5.83 -12.08
N GLN A 392 31.65 6.83 -11.47
CA GLN A 392 33.12 6.90 -11.39
C GLN A 392 33.72 5.74 -10.58
N ALA A 393 33.09 5.33 -9.47
CA ALA A 393 33.56 4.20 -8.67
C ALA A 393 33.39 2.86 -9.40
N LEU A 394 32.32 2.68 -10.17
CA LEU A 394 32.12 1.55 -11.08
C LEU A 394 33.19 1.53 -12.18
N ALA A 395 33.46 2.67 -12.83
CA ALA A 395 34.51 2.78 -13.85
C ALA A 395 35.91 2.46 -13.28
N GLN A 396 36.25 3.00 -12.10
CA GLN A 396 37.51 2.67 -11.41
C GLN A 396 37.58 1.21 -10.97
N ARG A 397 36.46 0.58 -10.61
CA ARG A 397 36.40 -0.86 -10.30
C ARG A 397 36.61 -1.69 -11.56
N GLN A 398 35.98 -1.33 -12.66
CA GLN A 398 36.15 -2.01 -13.94
C GLN A 398 37.60 -1.91 -14.41
N GLN A 399 38.18 -0.71 -14.44
CA GLN A 399 39.60 -0.50 -14.74
C GLN A 399 40.52 -1.39 -13.87
N LYS A 400 40.26 -1.52 -12.56
CA LYS A 400 41.04 -2.41 -11.67
C LYS A 400 40.87 -3.89 -12.00
N ILE A 401 39.70 -4.31 -12.51
CA ILE A 401 39.46 -5.67 -13.01
C ILE A 401 40.24 -5.86 -14.30
N ASP A 402 40.15 -4.92 -15.24
CA ASP A 402 40.80 -4.98 -16.55
C ASP A 402 42.34 -4.98 -16.42
N GLU A 403 42.90 -4.13 -15.56
CA GLU A 403 44.32 -4.12 -15.18
C GLU A 403 44.81 -5.49 -14.67
N VAL A 404 44.01 -6.12 -13.80
CA VAL A 404 44.36 -7.42 -13.21
C VAL A 404 44.20 -8.54 -14.23
N GLN A 405 43.17 -8.51 -15.07
CA GLN A 405 42.98 -9.48 -16.15
C GLN A 405 44.07 -9.35 -17.22
N ALA A 406 44.50 -8.13 -17.57
CA ALA A 406 45.63 -7.89 -18.46
C ALA A 406 46.95 -8.41 -17.86
N ALA A 407 47.18 -8.21 -16.55
CA ALA A 407 48.34 -8.77 -15.86
C ALA A 407 48.32 -10.32 -15.84
N ILE A 408 47.17 -10.93 -15.56
CA ILE A 408 46.93 -12.38 -15.64
C ILE A 408 47.24 -12.89 -17.05
N ALA A 409 46.65 -12.28 -18.09
CA ALA A 409 46.87 -12.67 -19.48
C ALA A 409 48.34 -12.50 -19.93
N GLN A 410 49.01 -11.42 -19.52
CA GLN A 410 50.43 -11.22 -19.82
C GLN A 410 51.31 -12.28 -19.13
N LEU A 411 51.01 -12.62 -17.87
CA LEU A 411 51.78 -13.59 -17.11
C LEU A 411 51.57 -15.02 -17.63
N GLU A 412 50.33 -15.41 -17.92
CA GLU A 412 50.01 -16.66 -18.64
C GLU A 412 50.71 -16.74 -20.00
N GLY A 413 50.75 -15.63 -20.76
CA GLY A 413 51.50 -15.54 -22.01
C GLY A 413 53.01 -15.77 -21.85
N LYS A 414 53.61 -15.28 -20.74
CA LYS A 414 55.02 -15.60 -20.40
C LYS A 414 55.20 -17.08 -20.08
N PHE A 415 54.28 -17.70 -19.34
CA PHE A 415 54.35 -19.12 -18.99
C PHE A 415 54.23 -20.03 -20.23
N ALA A 416 53.28 -19.76 -21.12
CA ALA A 416 53.16 -20.47 -22.40
C ALA A 416 54.41 -20.28 -23.29
N ALA A 417 54.96 -19.06 -23.36
CA ALA A 417 56.19 -18.77 -24.08
C ALA A 417 57.46 -19.39 -23.45
N ALA A 418 57.42 -19.74 -22.16
CA ALA A 418 58.48 -20.49 -21.48
C ALA A 418 58.41 -21.99 -21.79
N ALA A 419 57.21 -22.60 -21.74
CA ALA A 419 57.00 -24.00 -22.12
C ALA A 419 57.40 -24.26 -23.57
N ASN A 420 57.03 -23.36 -24.49
CA ASN A 420 57.44 -23.43 -25.90
C ASN A 420 58.97 -23.33 -26.12
N LYS A 421 59.78 -22.97 -25.11
CA LYS A 421 61.25 -22.98 -25.18
C LYS A 421 61.89 -24.21 -24.56
N THR A 422 61.20 -24.95 -23.69
CA THR A 422 61.71 -26.17 -23.04
C THR A 422 61.45 -27.44 -23.85
N GLY A 423 60.73 -27.35 -24.98
CA GLY A 423 60.57 -28.44 -25.94
C GLY A 423 59.38 -29.36 -25.69
N SER A 424 58.36 -28.90 -24.96
CA SER A 424 57.00 -29.44 -25.09
C SER A 424 56.42 -29.04 -26.44
N ASP A 425 55.73 -29.95 -27.12
CA ASP A 425 55.06 -29.66 -28.40
C ASP A 425 53.98 -28.56 -28.25
N ALA A 426 53.76 -27.82 -29.33
CA ALA A 426 53.07 -26.52 -29.27
C ALA A 426 51.55 -26.64 -29.06
N ALA A 427 51.09 -26.24 -27.88
CA ALA A 427 49.68 -26.06 -27.57
C ALA A 427 49.14 -24.71 -28.06
N ALA A 428 47.84 -24.64 -28.40
CA ALA A 428 47.20 -23.39 -28.78
C ALA A 428 46.79 -22.55 -27.55
N VAL A 429 46.66 -21.23 -27.76
CA VAL A 429 46.11 -20.33 -26.74
C VAL A 429 44.59 -20.46 -26.72
N GLN A 430 44.05 -20.83 -25.56
CA GLN A 430 42.61 -20.84 -25.30
C GLN A 430 42.03 -19.43 -25.38
N ASP A 431 41.06 -19.25 -26.27
CA ASP A 431 40.48 -17.93 -26.57
C ASP A 431 39.38 -17.51 -25.60
N ILE A 432 38.66 -18.44 -24.96
CA ILE A 432 37.64 -18.11 -23.94
C ILE A 432 38.00 -18.80 -22.63
N ARG A 433 38.19 -18.00 -21.58
CA ARG A 433 38.46 -18.46 -20.21
C ARG A 433 37.19 -18.48 -19.38
N ASP A 434 37.24 -19.23 -18.28
CA ASP A 434 36.14 -19.33 -17.29
C ASP A 434 34.79 -19.66 -17.94
N LEU A 435 34.80 -20.39 -19.07
CA LEU A 435 33.61 -20.67 -19.86
C LEU A 435 32.70 -21.65 -19.10
N LYS A 436 31.51 -21.18 -18.77
CA LYS A 436 30.45 -21.96 -18.14
C LYS A 436 29.30 -22.15 -19.10
N TYR A 437 28.46 -23.14 -18.83
CA TYR A 437 27.16 -23.32 -19.47
C TYR A 437 26.07 -23.41 -18.39
N ARG A 438 24.91 -22.82 -18.67
CA ARG A 438 23.62 -23.20 -18.10
C ARG A 438 22.83 -23.94 -19.17
N PHE A 439 22.32 -25.12 -18.87
CA PHE A 439 21.52 -25.96 -19.76
C PHE A 439 20.04 -25.89 -19.40
N TYR A 440 19.18 -25.77 -20.42
CA TYR A 440 17.75 -25.56 -20.29
C TYR A 440 16.97 -26.56 -21.16
N ARG A 441 15.72 -26.89 -20.81
CA ARG A 441 14.80 -27.69 -21.64
C ARG A 441 13.48 -26.97 -21.85
N ASP A 442 13.15 -26.70 -23.11
CA ASP A 442 11.84 -26.20 -23.54
C ASP A 442 11.69 -26.37 -25.07
N THR A 443 10.57 -25.91 -25.63
CA THR A 443 10.21 -25.99 -27.05
C THR A 443 10.13 -24.60 -27.71
N TRP A 444 11.23 -23.85 -27.72
CA TRP A 444 11.24 -22.50 -28.27
C TRP A 444 11.16 -22.44 -29.80
N ASP A 445 10.50 -21.39 -30.31
CA ASP A 445 10.50 -20.95 -31.72
C ASP A 445 11.41 -19.74 -31.98
N LYS A 446 11.88 -19.09 -30.91
CA LYS A 446 12.60 -17.81 -30.86
C LYS A 446 13.51 -17.79 -29.62
N LEU A 447 14.55 -16.94 -29.63
CA LEU A 447 15.48 -16.80 -28.49
C LEU A 447 14.72 -16.34 -27.23
N PRO A 448 14.68 -17.15 -26.15
CA PRO A 448 14.06 -16.75 -24.90
C PRO A 448 14.95 -15.77 -24.11
N VAL A 449 14.35 -15.07 -23.14
CA VAL A 449 15.11 -14.41 -22.08
C VAL A 449 15.57 -15.49 -21.08
N PHE A 450 16.71 -16.14 -21.37
CA PHE A 450 17.20 -17.28 -20.59
C PHE A 450 17.45 -16.99 -19.09
N ASP A 451 17.61 -15.73 -18.67
CA ASP A 451 17.71 -15.34 -17.26
C ASP A 451 16.34 -15.05 -16.59
N GLU A 452 15.24 -15.41 -17.26
CA GLU A 452 13.89 -15.52 -16.67
C GLU A 452 13.42 -16.98 -16.56
N ILE A 453 14.18 -17.93 -17.14
CA ILE A 453 13.89 -19.35 -17.12
C ILE A 453 14.81 -20.04 -16.10
N LYS A 454 14.29 -21.02 -15.37
CA LYS A 454 15.11 -21.87 -14.51
C LYS A 454 15.89 -22.88 -15.36
N HIS A 455 17.22 -22.84 -15.31
CA HIS A 455 18.08 -23.86 -15.90
C HIS A 455 17.91 -25.20 -15.17
N GLU A 456 18.17 -26.31 -15.86
CA GLU A 456 18.13 -27.65 -15.27
C GLU A 456 19.50 -28.07 -14.72
N ASP A 457 20.57 -27.73 -15.43
CA ASP A 457 21.95 -28.14 -15.11
C ASP A 457 22.92 -26.99 -15.43
N GLU A 458 24.07 -26.95 -14.76
CA GLU A 458 25.14 -25.98 -15.04
C GLU A 458 26.53 -26.56 -14.80
N GLY A 459 27.51 -26.10 -15.56
CA GLY A 459 28.88 -26.61 -15.47
C GLY A 459 29.92 -25.74 -16.16
N GLU A 460 31.17 -26.19 -16.11
CA GLU A 460 32.31 -25.53 -16.76
C GLU A 460 32.71 -26.29 -18.02
N LEU A 461 33.23 -25.59 -19.03
CA LEU A 461 33.78 -26.14 -20.28
C LEU A 461 35.30 -25.89 -20.33
N PRO A 462 36.14 -26.84 -19.86
CA PRO A 462 37.59 -26.68 -19.82
C PRO A 462 38.26 -26.46 -21.19
N SER A 463 37.56 -26.78 -22.29
CA SER A 463 38.00 -26.50 -23.66
C SER A 463 38.05 -25.02 -23.99
N GLY A 464 37.25 -24.17 -23.32
CA GLY A 464 37.10 -22.77 -23.71
C GLY A 464 36.50 -22.61 -25.11
N LYS A 465 35.71 -23.60 -25.54
CA LYS A 465 34.91 -23.60 -26.77
C LYS A 465 33.44 -23.78 -26.41
N PHE A 466 32.55 -23.11 -27.15
CA PHE A 466 31.13 -23.39 -27.09
C PHE A 466 30.88 -24.82 -27.57
N ASP A 467 30.32 -25.65 -26.70
CA ASP A 467 30.20 -27.10 -26.90
C ASP A 467 28.78 -27.55 -26.52
N LEU A 468 28.12 -28.25 -27.44
CA LEU A 468 26.76 -28.78 -27.28
C LEU A 468 26.75 -30.21 -26.70
N ALA A 469 27.92 -30.83 -26.47
CA ALA A 469 28.05 -32.16 -25.89
C ALA A 469 27.39 -32.34 -24.50
N PRO A 470 27.31 -31.34 -23.59
CA PRO A 470 26.58 -31.49 -22.33
C PRO A 470 25.06 -31.63 -22.48
N ALA A 471 24.50 -31.49 -23.70
CA ALA A 471 23.07 -31.51 -23.91
C ALA A 471 22.49 -32.90 -23.59
N THR A 472 21.72 -32.99 -22.50
CA THR A 472 21.14 -34.25 -22.01
C THR A 472 20.07 -34.86 -22.93
N ARG A 473 19.83 -34.29 -24.11
CA ARG A 473 18.83 -34.69 -25.11
C ARG A 473 19.24 -34.26 -26.53
N PRO A 474 18.71 -34.89 -27.59
CA PRO A 474 19.06 -34.55 -28.97
C PRO A 474 18.45 -33.23 -29.46
N ASP A 475 17.23 -32.91 -29.02
CA ASP A 475 16.37 -31.82 -29.51
C ASP A 475 15.60 -31.17 -28.34
N PHE A 476 15.05 -29.97 -28.53
CA PHE A 476 14.26 -29.22 -27.52
C PHE A 476 15.05 -28.90 -26.23
N PHE A 477 16.16 -28.21 -26.40
CA PHE A 477 17.02 -27.74 -25.32
C PHE A 477 17.63 -26.37 -25.63
N GLY A 478 18.30 -25.76 -24.65
CA GLY A 478 19.04 -24.52 -24.86
C GLY A 478 20.25 -24.40 -23.93
N PHE A 479 21.14 -23.49 -24.28
CA PHE A 479 22.33 -23.14 -23.52
C PHE A 479 22.46 -21.63 -23.39
N VAL A 480 22.91 -21.20 -22.22
CA VAL A 480 23.63 -19.93 -22.05
C VAL A 480 25.05 -20.27 -21.69
N PHE A 481 25.98 -19.96 -22.59
CA PHE A 481 27.41 -20.02 -22.34
C PHE A 481 27.89 -18.64 -21.89
N GLU A 482 28.64 -18.55 -20.80
CA GLU A 482 29.22 -17.30 -20.29
C GLU A 482 30.69 -17.51 -19.92
N GLY A 483 31.56 -16.62 -20.40
CA GLY A 483 33.00 -16.69 -20.16
C GLY A 483 33.69 -15.36 -20.44
N SER A 484 35.00 -15.41 -20.68
CA SER A 484 35.82 -14.22 -20.95
C SER A 484 36.75 -14.44 -22.15
N LEU A 485 36.49 -13.73 -23.25
CA LEU A 485 37.29 -13.76 -24.47
C LEU A 485 38.64 -13.05 -24.25
N VAL A 486 39.74 -13.70 -24.63
CA VAL A 486 41.10 -13.19 -24.48
C VAL A 486 41.52 -12.48 -25.76
N VAL A 487 41.51 -11.15 -25.72
CA VAL A 487 41.84 -10.29 -26.87
C VAL A 487 43.35 -10.00 -26.87
N PRO A 488 44.13 -10.51 -27.85
CA PRO A 488 45.60 -10.49 -27.76
C PRO A 488 46.24 -9.10 -28.04
N GLN A 489 45.57 -8.23 -28.80
CA GLN A 489 46.00 -6.86 -29.06
C GLN A 489 44.77 -5.97 -29.31
N SER A 490 44.87 -4.64 -29.11
CA SER A 490 43.73 -3.75 -29.38
C SER A 490 43.53 -3.56 -30.89
N GLY A 491 42.28 -3.60 -31.35
CA GLY A 491 41.90 -3.25 -32.72
C GLY A 491 40.66 -4.00 -33.23
N THR A 492 40.55 -4.03 -34.56
CA THR A 492 39.41 -4.57 -35.30
C THR A 492 39.40 -6.10 -35.33
N TYR A 493 38.35 -6.72 -34.77
CA TYR A 493 38.08 -8.16 -34.85
C TYR A 493 36.81 -8.46 -35.63
N GLN A 494 36.79 -9.56 -36.38
CA GLN A 494 35.59 -10.05 -37.05
C GLN A 494 35.13 -11.38 -36.43
N PHE A 495 33.88 -11.41 -35.97
CA PHE A 495 33.20 -12.62 -35.55
C PHE A 495 32.33 -13.13 -36.69
N THR A 496 32.26 -14.45 -36.82
CA THR A 496 31.34 -15.15 -37.72
C THR A 496 30.54 -16.15 -36.91
N LEU A 497 29.22 -16.12 -37.03
CA LEU A 497 28.30 -17.07 -36.41
C LEU A 497 27.48 -17.75 -37.51
N ASP A 498 27.45 -19.07 -37.50
CA ASP A 498 26.55 -19.92 -38.29
C ASP A 498 25.89 -20.93 -37.36
N SER A 499 24.59 -21.16 -37.53
CA SER A 499 23.82 -22.10 -36.70
C SER A 499 22.59 -22.63 -37.45
N ASP A 500 21.97 -23.69 -36.94
CA ASP A 500 20.69 -24.22 -37.41
C ASP A 500 19.47 -23.64 -36.67
N ASP A 501 19.62 -23.26 -35.40
CA ASP A 501 18.57 -22.67 -34.56
C ASP A 501 19.02 -21.34 -33.92
N GLY A 502 18.11 -20.69 -33.19
CA GLY A 502 18.32 -19.32 -32.71
C GLY A 502 19.48 -19.19 -31.74
N THR A 503 20.40 -18.27 -32.04
CA THR A 503 21.68 -18.08 -31.36
C THR A 503 22.05 -16.60 -31.23
N ARG A 504 22.49 -16.16 -30.05
CA ARG A 504 22.90 -14.77 -29.78
C ARG A 504 24.26 -14.67 -29.11
N LEU A 505 25.20 -13.99 -29.77
CA LEU A 505 26.52 -13.64 -29.26
C LEU A 505 26.51 -12.21 -28.72
N LEU A 506 26.91 -12.04 -27.46
CA LEU A 506 27.12 -10.75 -26.81
C LEU A 506 28.57 -10.59 -26.37
N LEU A 507 29.10 -9.37 -26.49
CA LEU A 507 30.38 -8.94 -25.92
C LEU A 507 30.14 -7.73 -25.02
N ASN A 508 30.70 -7.73 -23.80
CA ASN A 508 30.44 -6.70 -22.78
C ASN A 508 28.93 -6.41 -22.55
N GLY A 509 28.09 -7.45 -22.64
CA GLY A 509 26.63 -7.34 -22.49
C GLY A 509 25.89 -6.72 -23.67
N LYS A 510 26.58 -6.36 -24.77
CA LYS A 510 25.97 -5.86 -26.00
C LYS A 510 25.87 -6.97 -27.05
N THR A 511 24.71 -7.11 -27.69
CA THR A 511 24.53 -8.01 -28.83
C THR A 511 25.46 -7.63 -29.98
N VAL A 512 26.23 -8.62 -30.47
CA VAL A 512 27.18 -8.49 -31.59
C VAL A 512 26.67 -9.25 -32.81
N LEU A 513 26.14 -10.46 -32.61
CA LEU A 513 25.50 -11.27 -33.63
C LEU A 513 24.25 -11.93 -33.03
N GLU A 514 23.15 -11.91 -33.77
CA GLU A 514 21.89 -12.52 -33.35
C GLU A 514 21.22 -13.24 -34.54
N TYR A 515 20.77 -14.46 -34.29
CA TYR A 515 19.78 -15.18 -35.06
C TYR A 515 18.60 -15.47 -34.14
N ASP A 516 17.45 -14.91 -34.47
CA ASP A 516 16.19 -15.27 -33.83
C ASP A 516 15.35 -16.09 -34.80
N GLY A 517 14.90 -17.27 -34.36
CA GLY A 517 14.15 -18.23 -35.16
C GLY A 517 14.92 -19.49 -35.57
N ILE A 518 14.18 -20.45 -36.15
CA ILE A 518 14.66 -21.73 -36.67
C ILE A 518 15.12 -21.55 -38.13
N HIS A 519 16.26 -22.14 -38.51
CA HIS A 519 16.77 -22.13 -39.88
C HIS A 519 17.57 -23.40 -40.22
N GLY A 520 18.82 -23.23 -40.63
CA GLY A 520 19.77 -24.26 -41.03
C GLY A 520 21.14 -23.62 -41.23
N THR A 521 22.21 -24.40 -41.10
CA THR A 521 23.59 -23.94 -41.29
C THR A 521 23.91 -23.66 -42.76
N GLY A 522 25.01 -22.93 -42.99
CA GLY A 522 25.46 -22.51 -44.32
C GLY A 522 24.98 -21.11 -44.73
N SER A 523 24.61 -20.26 -43.78
CA SER A 523 24.27 -18.84 -44.04
C SER A 523 24.83 -17.92 -42.95
N PRO A 524 26.16 -17.91 -42.74
CA PRO A 524 26.81 -17.19 -41.64
C PRO A 524 26.60 -15.68 -41.66
N LYS A 525 26.35 -15.11 -40.48
CA LYS A 525 26.40 -13.67 -40.22
C LYS A 525 27.78 -13.29 -39.70
N MET A 526 28.29 -12.16 -40.17
CA MET A 526 29.56 -11.59 -39.74
C MET A 526 29.34 -10.22 -39.09
N ALA A 527 30.04 -9.97 -37.99
CA ALA A 527 30.08 -8.67 -37.33
C ALA A 527 31.52 -8.27 -37.05
N THR A 528 31.81 -6.98 -37.20
CA THR A 528 33.12 -6.41 -36.92
C THR A 528 33.03 -5.53 -35.68
N VAL A 529 33.94 -5.75 -34.72
CA VAL A 529 33.94 -5.11 -33.40
C VAL A 529 35.35 -4.62 -33.09
N GLU A 530 35.48 -3.37 -32.66
CA GLU A 530 36.71 -2.87 -32.05
C GLU A 530 36.79 -3.39 -30.61
N LEU A 531 37.88 -4.10 -30.29
CA LEU A 531 38.15 -4.63 -28.95
C LEU A 531 39.50 -4.15 -28.45
N GLU A 532 39.61 -3.87 -27.16
CA GLU A 532 40.90 -3.56 -26.52
C GLU A 532 41.61 -4.83 -26.05
N ALA A 533 42.95 -4.80 -26.03
CA ALA A 533 43.77 -5.89 -25.51
C ALA A 533 43.43 -6.21 -24.05
N GLY A 534 43.06 -7.45 -23.75
CA GLY A 534 42.65 -7.84 -22.41
C GLY A 534 41.61 -8.95 -22.40
N SER A 535 40.62 -8.82 -21.52
CA SER A 535 39.61 -9.83 -21.24
C SER A 535 38.22 -9.23 -21.41
N VAL A 536 37.45 -9.76 -22.37
CA VAL A 536 36.14 -9.24 -22.76
C VAL A 536 35.07 -10.28 -22.39
N PRO A 537 34.22 -10.03 -21.37
CA PRO A 537 33.02 -10.82 -21.10
C PRO A 537 32.25 -11.19 -22.37
N ILE A 538 32.16 -12.49 -22.63
CA ILE A 538 31.52 -13.07 -23.81
C ILE A 538 30.39 -13.99 -23.35
N ARG A 539 29.21 -13.81 -23.94
CA ARG A 539 28.04 -14.64 -23.70
C ARG A 539 27.50 -15.15 -25.04
N LEU A 540 27.21 -16.44 -25.12
CA LEU A 540 26.55 -17.05 -26.26
C LEU A 540 25.30 -17.78 -25.79
N GLU A 541 24.15 -17.35 -26.27
CA GLU A 541 22.85 -17.98 -26.01
C GLU A 541 22.48 -18.82 -27.25
N TYR A 542 21.88 -19.98 -27.05
CA TYR A 542 21.57 -20.96 -28.09
C TYR A 542 20.32 -21.75 -27.72
N PHE A 543 19.44 -22.04 -28.68
CA PHE A 543 18.48 -23.14 -28.53
C PHE A 543 18.61 -24.17 -29.65
N GLN A 544 18.09 -25.37 -29.41
CA GLN A 544 17.81 -26.40 -30.41
C GLN A 544 16.34 -26.74 -30.33
N LYS A 545 15.61 -26.68 -31.45
CA LYS A 545 14.24 -27.15 -31.54
C LYS A 545 14.16 -28.55 -32.15
N GLN A 546 14.74 -28.79 -33.32
CA GLN A 546 14.64 -30.08 -34.03
C GLN A 546 15.96 -30.46 -34.73
N PHE A 547 16.03 -31.68 -35.25
CA PHE A 547 17.25 -32.37 -35.69
C PHE A 547 18.19 -31.50 -36.55
N GLY A 548 19.37 -31.18 -36.02
CA GLY A 548 20.41 -30.50 -36.80
C GLY A 548 21.76 -30.32 -36.11
N LYS A 549 21.77 -29.98 -34.81
CA LYS A 549 22.96 -29.59 -34.00
C LYS A 549 24.01 -28.86 -34.82
N GLY A 550 23.78 -27.57 -35.09
CA GLY A 550 24.67 -26.70 -35.83
C GLY A 550 25.09 -25.49 -35.00
N LEU A 551 26.35 -25.45 -34.55
CA LEU A 551 26.90 -24.24 -33.96
C LEU A 551 28.36 -24.04 -34.39
N SER A 552 28.61 -22.98 -35.15
CA SER A 552 29.95 -22.55 -35.51
C SER A 552 30.12 -21.06 -35.22
N VAL A 553 30.76 -20.75 -34.09
CA VAL A 553 31.33 -19.44 -33.82
C VAL A 553 32.81 -19.48 -34.19
N THR A 554 33.25 -18.55 -35.04
CA THR A 554 34.67 -18.32 -35.31
C THR A 554 34.98 -16.83 -35.14
N TRP A 555 36.25 -16.53 -34.87
CA TRP A 555 36.71 -15.15 -34.78
C TRP A 555 38.07 -14.99 -35.45
N SER A 556 38.31 -13.79 -35.99
CA SER A 556 39.53 -13.43 -36.70
C SER A 556 39.99 -12.02 -36.33
N GLY A 557 41.30 -11.83 -36.40
CA GLY A 557 41.97 -10.56 -36.21
C GLY A 557 43.24 -10.52 -37.07
N GLU A 558 44.12 -9.55 -36.82
CA GLU A 558 45.37 -9.45 -37.57
C GLU A 558 46.20 -10.75 -37.43
N GLY A 559 46.44 -11.42 -38.56
CA GLY A 559 47.27 -12.63 -38.63
C GLY A 559 46.62 -13.95 -38.20
N PHE A 560 45.35 -13.99 -37.75
CA PHE A 560 44.69 -15.26 -37.38
C PHE A 560 43.19 -15.33 -37.68
N ALA A 561 42.70 -16.56 -37.87
CA ALA A 561 41.29 -16.93 -37.76
C ALA A 561 41.20 -18.25 -36.97
N ARG A 562 40.34 -18.32 -35.95
CA ARG A 562 40.25 -19.46 -35.01
C ARG A 562 38.80 -19.77 -34.63
N SER A 563 38.51 -21.05 -34.36
CA SER A 563 37.18 -21.47 -33.89
C SER A 563 37.00 -21.18 -32.40
N LEU A 564 35.82 -20.68 -32.05
CA LEU A 564 35.31 -20.56 -30.70
C LEU A 564 34.30 -21.67 -30.36
N SER A 565 33.88 -22.51 -31.32
CA SER A 565 33.04 -23.69 -31.10
C SER A 565 33.82 -25.00 -31.21
N ALA A 566 33.38 -26.02 -30.47
CA ALA A 566 33.73 -27.42 -30.72
C ALA A 566 33.01 -27.92 -31.97
N GLY A 567 33.70 -28.68 -32.83
CA GLY A 567 33.12 -29.18 -34.09
C GLY A 567 32.12 -30.31 -33.85
N ASN A 568 30.98 -30.29 -34.56
CA ASN A 568 29.94 -31.30 -34.39
C ASN A 568 30.22 -32.61 -35.16
N SER A 569 29.72 -33.72 -34.59
CA SER A 569 29.77 -35.12 -35.04
C SER A 569 31.09 -35.89 -34.84
N ASP A 570 30.98 -37.22 -34.82
CA ASP A 570 31.92 -38.15 -34.19
C ASP A 570 33.33 -38.28 -34.81
N ALA A 571 34.25 -38.67 -33.92
CA ALA A 571 35.52 -39.37 -34.18
C ALA A 571 36.77 -38.58 -34.64
N ASN A 572 37.52 -38.14 -33.61
CA ASN A 572 38.96 -38.40 -33.42
C ASN A 572 40.00 -37.37 -33.95
N GLN A 573 41.10 -37.24 -33.19
CA GLN A 573 42.23 -36.29 -33.30
C GLN A 573 41.89 -34.82 -32.93
N SER A 574 42.69 -34.10 -32.13
CA SER A 574 43.96 -34.43 -31.44
C SER A 574 44.02 -33.85 -30.02
N GLU A 575 44.93 -34.35 -29.20
CA GLU A 575 45.21 -33.85 -27.84
C GLU A 575 45.95 -32.48 -27.85
N SER A 576 46.12 -31.89 -26.67
CA SER A 576 47.01 -30.75 -26.35
C SER A 576 46.58 -29.30 -26.67
N ASP A 577 45.35 -28.91 -26.28
CA ASP A 577 45.15 -27.55 -25.74
C ASP A 577 45.63 -27.54 -24.27
N LEU A 578 46.57 -26.66 -23.92
CA LEU A 578 47.08 -26.52 -22.55
C LEU A 578 46.16 -25.58 -21.75
N ASP A 579 45.50 -26.12 -20.73
CA ASP A 579 45.03 -25.31 -19.60
C ASP A 579 46.25 -24.64 -18.96
N VAL A 580 46.41 -23.34 -19.21
CA VAL A 580 47.56 -22.57 -18.73
C VAL A 580 47.53 -22.45 -17.20
N ARG A 581 46.37 -22.54 -16.54
CA ARG A 581 46.27 -22.56 -15.08
C ARG A 581 46.84 -23.86 -14.53
N LYS A 582 46.50 -24.99 -15.16
CA LYS A 582 47.08 -26.30 -14.85
C LYS A 582 48.59 -26.35 -15.12
N LEU A 583 49.05 -25.82 -16.26
CA LEU A 583 50.48 -25.68 -16.57
C LEU A 583 51.24 -24.91 -15.49
N ILE A 584 50.68 -23.79 -15.01
CA ILE A 584 51.27 -22.98 -13.94
C ILE A 584 51.23 -23.72 -12.58
N ALA A 585 50.17 -24.48 -12.31
CA ALA A 585 50.03 -25.26 -11.08
C ALA A 585 50.97 -26.48 -11.03
N GLU A 586 51.21 -27.15 -12.16
CA GLU A 586 52.01 -28.39 -12.24
C GLU A 586 53.50 -28.11 -12.54
N ASN A 587 53.84 -27.16 -13.42
CA ASN A 587 55.22 -26.88 -13.86
C ASN A 587 55.66 -25.40 -13.72
N GLY A 588 54.80 -24.49 -13.27
CA GLY A 588 55.11 -23.05 -13.26
C GLY A 588 56.41 -22.69 -12.52
N ALA A 589 56.71 -23.38 -11.41
CA ALA A 589 57.93 -23.17 -10.63
C ALA A 589 59.21 -23.56 -11.40
N GLU A 590 59.12 -24.48 -12.37
CA GLU A 590 60.21 -24.87 -13.27
C GLU A 590 60.32 -23.93 -14.49
N LEU A 591 59.17 -23.41 -14.97
CA LEU A 591 59.07 -22.57 -16.17
C LEU A 591 59.53 -21.13 -15.96
N LEU A 592 59.11 -20.48 -14.87
CA LEU A 592 59.46 -19.08 -14.54
C LEU A 592 59.86 -18.84 -13.07
N GLY A 593 59.90 -19.90 -12.24
CA GLY A 593 60.24 -19.80 -10.82
C GLY A 593 59.03 -19.58 -9.91
N GLU A 594 59.20 -19.95 -8.63
CA GLU A 594 58.18 -19.78 -7.57
C GLU A 594 57.59 -18.36 -7.52
N GLU A 595 58.43 -17.32 -7.62
CA GLU A 595 57.99 -15.92 -7.52
C GLU A 595 56.90 -15.57 -8.55
N ALA A 596 57.03 -16.03 -9.80
CA ALA A 596 56.01 -15.85 -10.84
C ALA A 596 54.73 -16.67 -10.58
N VAL A 597 54.84 -17.83 -9.93
CA VAL A 597 53.68 -18.65 -9.53
C VAL A 597 52.91 -17.99 -8.38
N GLN A 598 53.62 -17.38 -7.42
CA GLN A 598 52.99 -16.64 -6.33
C GLN A 598 52.39 -15.30 -6.82
N GLU A 599 53.04 -14.61 -7.78
CA GLU A 599 52.46 -13.45 -8.47
C GLU A 599 51.14 -13.83 -9.15
N TYR A 600 51.12 -14.92 -9.93
CA TYR A 600 49.92 -15.42 -10.61
C TYR A 600 48.78 -15.74 -9.65
N LYS A 601 49.06 -16.47 -8.55
CA LYS A 601 48.07 -16.78 -7.52
C LYS A 601 47.52 -15.50 -6.86
N GLY A 602 48.39 -14.56 -6.52
CA GLY A 602 48.00 -13.25 -5.95
C GLY A 602 47.12 -12.42 -6.90
N LEU A 603 47.37 -12.49 -8.22
CA LEU A 603 46.52 -11.85 -9.23
C LEU A 603 45.14 -12.52 -9.34
N LEU A 604 45.06 -13.86 -9.32
CA LEU A 604 43.77 -14.57 -9.29
C LEU A 604 42.97 -14.24 -8.02
N GLU A 605 43.60 -14.24 -6.84
CA GLU A 605 42.95 -13.81 -5.59
C GLU A 605 42.48 -12.36 -5.65
N ARG A 606 43.25 -11.46 -6.29
CA ARG A 606 42.87 -10.06 -6.48
C ARG A 606 41.69 -9.92 -7.45
N ALA A 607 41.65 -10.70 -8.53
CA ALA A 607 40.53 -10.73 -9.47
C ALA A 607 39.24 -11.21 -8.79
N GLU A 608 39.30 -12.32 -8.06
CA GLU A 608 38.16 -12.85 -7.29
C GLU A 608 37.68 -11.89 -6.19
N ARG A 609 38.62 -11.17 -5.56
CA ARG A 609 38.29 -10.12 -4.59
C ARG A 609 37.57 -8.95 -5.26
N LEU A 610 38.04 -8.47 -6.41
CA LEU A 610 37.39 -7.39 -7.17
C LEU A 610 36.02 -7.78 -7.75
N LYS A 611 35.82 -9.05 -8.16
CA LYS A 611 34.49 -9.58 -8.53
C LYS A 611 33.51 -9.50 -7.35
N LYS A 612 33.95 -9.85 -6.14
CA LYS A 612 33.13 -9.90 -4.91
C LYS A 612 32.93 -8.53 -4.25
N ASP A 613 33.92 -7.65 -4.37
CA ASP A 613 33.85 -6.25 -3.95
C ASP A 613 32.83 -5.51 -4.81
N ARG A 614 31.68 -5.15 -4.21
CA ARG A 614 30.63 -4.36 -4.88
C ARG A 614 30.78 -2.90 -4.47
N VAL A 615 30.66 -1.99 -5.44
CA VAL A 615 30.60 -0.55 -5.14
C VAL A 615 29.40 -0.30 -4.24
N ALA A 616 29.66 0.13 -3.00
CA ALA A 616 28.63 0.39 -2.01
C ALA A 616 27.73 1.56 -2.48
N VAL A 617 26.43 1.34 -2.43
CA VAL A 617 25.39 2.31 -2.78
C VAL A 617 24.14 2.00 -1.98
N GLU A 618 23.35 3.01 -1.65
CA GLU A 618 22.03 2.79 -1.07
C GLU A 618 21.08 2.24 -2.14
N GLN A 619 20.15 1.36 -1.75
CA GLN A 619 19.17 0.77 -2.65
C GLN A 619 17.75 1.00 -2.14
N ALA A 620 16.79 1.08 -3.05
CA ALA A 620 15.36 1.14 -2.73
C ALA A 620 14.62 -0.05 -3.35
N LEU A 621 13.70 -0.63 -2.57
CA LEU A 621 12.65 -1.50 -3.10
C LEU A 621 11.70 -0.66 -3.94
N CYS A 622 11.60 -0.96 -5.23
CA CYS A 622 10.93 -0.13 -6.21
C CYS A 622 10.31 -0.96 -7.33
N VAL A 623 9.53 -0.30 -8.19
CA VAL A 623 9.02 -0.90 -9.42
C VAL A 623 10.09 -0.89 -10.52
N THR A 624 10.02 -1.85 -11.42
CA THR A 624 10.69 -1.78 -12.72
C THR A 624 9.73 -2.27 -13.81
N GLU A 625 9.92 -1.82 -15.04
CA GLU A 625 9.19 -2.34 -16.20
C GLU A 625 10.14 -3.14 -17.12
N TYR A 626 9.58 -3.88 -18.08
CA TYR A 626 10.35 -4.67 -19.05
C TYR A 626 11.05 -3.81 -20.13
N GLY A 627 10.48 -2.65 -20.47
CA GLY A 627 11.01 -1.75 -21.51
C GLY A 627 9.99 -0.71 -21.96
N SER A 628 10.22 -0.12 -23.13
CA SER A 628 9.36 0.86 -23.80
C SER A 628 8.13 0.24 -24.50
N GLU A 629 8.20 -1.03 -24.91
CA GLU A 629 7.09 -1.77 -25.52
C GLU A 629 6.22 -2.47 -24.44
N PRO A 630 4.90 -2.19 -24.37
CA PRO A 630 4.01 -2.83 -23.41
C PRO A 630 3.51 -4.20 -23.91
N PRO A 631 3.30 -5.20 -23.03
CA PRO A 631 2.57 -6.41 -23.41
C PRO A 631 1.11 -6.12 -23.73
N GLU A 632 0.56 -6.84 -24.72
CA GLU A 632 -0.87 -6.76 -25.05
C GLU A 632 -1.72 -7.19 -23.84
N THR A 633 -2.88 -6.55 -23.68
CA THR A 633 -3.82 -6.83 -22.59
C THR A 633 -5.17 -7.23 -23.17
N PHE A 634 -5.79 -8.24 -22.60
CA PHE A 634 -7.05 -8.83 -23.05
C PHE A 634 -8.01 -8.90 -21.87
N VAL A 635 -9.32 -8.82 -22.16
CA VAL A 635 -10.35 -9.28 -21.24
C VAL A 635 -10.12 -10.76 -20.96
N LEU A 636 -10.06 -11.16 -19.69
CA LEU A 636 -9.91 -12.57 -19.32
C LEU A 636 -11.26 -13.18 -19.00
N THR A 637 -11.65 -14.21 -19.74
CA THR A 637 -12.95 -14.89 -19.55
C THR A 637 -13.02 -15.46 -18.14
N ARG A 638 -13.97 -14.99 -17.32
CA ARG A 638 -14.09 -15.35 -15.89
C ARG A 638 -12.80 -15.12 -15.09
N GLY A 639 -11.99 -14.14 -15.49
CA GLY A 639 -10.74 -13.78 -14.81
C GLY A 639 -9.58 -14.76 -15.02
N SER A 640 -9.71 -15.76 -15.90
CA SER A 640 -8.70 -16.80 -16.17
C SER A 640 -7.67 -16.34 -17.22
N PRO A 641 -6.37 -16.23 -16.87
CA PRO A 641 -5.31 -15.86 -17.82
C PRO A 641 -5.13 -16.83 -18.99
N GLN A 642 -5.61 -18.06 -18.82
CA GLN A 642 -5.58 -19.13 -19.82
C GLN A 642 -6.73 -19.03 -20.84
N ALA A 643 -7.65 -18.06 -20.66
CA ALA A 643 -8.82 -17.83 -21.52
C ALA A 643 -8.98 -16.35 -21.94
N PRO A 644 -8.00 -15.76 -22.66
CA PRO A 644 -8.11 -14.41 -23.20
C PRO A 644 -9.24 -14.30 -24.22
N GLY A 645 -10.04 -13.25 -24.08
CA GLY A 645 -11.06 -12.79 -25.02
C GLY A 645 -10.59 -11.57 -25.79
N ASP A 646 -11.42 -10.52 -25.86
CA ASP A 646 -11.13 -9.33 -26.67
C ASP A 646 -9.95 -8.50 -26.13
N LYS A 647 -9.16 -7.94 -27.06
CA LYS A 647 -8.04 -7.05 -26.73
C LYS A 647 -8.54 -5.70 -26.24
N VAL A 648 -7.88 -5.16 -25.21
CA VAL A 648 -8.11 -3.80 -24.69
C VAL A 648 -6.84 -2.94 -24.75
N GLU A 649 -7.05 -1.63 -24.81
CA GLU A 649 -6.01 -0.60 -24.72
C GLU A 649 -6.30 0.32 -23.52
N PRO A 650 -5.31 1.07 -23.00
CA PRO A 650 -5.49 1.89 -21.79
C PRO A 650 -6.65 2.89 -21.90
N ARG A 651 -7.52 2.90 -20.89
CA ARG A 651 -8.70 3.76 -20.79
C ARG A 651 -9.00 4.04 -19.32
N PHE A 652 -9.50 5.24 -19.03
CA PHE A 652 -10.10 5.54 -17.74
C PHE A 652 -11.52 4.94 -17.68
N PRO A 653 -12.05 4.53 -16.51
CA PRO A 653 -13.36 3.91 -16.42
C PRO A 653 -14.48 4.79 -16.99
N GLU A 654 -15.30 4.24 -17.89
CA GLU A 654 -16.27 5.00 -18.69
C GLU A 654 -17.33 5.75 -17.85
N LEU A 655 -17.59 5.31 -16.62
CA LEU A 655 -18.45 5.99 -15.65
C LEU A 655 -18.05 7.47 -15.39
N PHE A 656 -16.77 7.81 -15.52
CA PHE A 656 -16.27 9.18 -15.38
C PHE A 656 -16.51 10.04 -16.63
N GLY A 657 -16.76 9.45 -17.80
CA GLY A 657 -16.98 10.16 -19.07
C GLY A 657 -15.75 10.90 -19.61
N ASP A 658 -14.55 10.60 -19.11
CA ASP A 658 -13.29 11.12 -19.65
C ASP A 658 -12.99 10.53 -21.04
N PRO A 659 -12.31 11.27 -21.93
CA PRO A 659 -11.88 10.76 -23.23
C PRO A 659 -10.78 9.69 -23.07
N ALA A 660 -10.63 8.86 -24.11
CA ALA A 660 -9.52 7.90 -24.18
C ALA A 660 -8.16 8.62 -24.05
N PRO A 661 -7.24 8.11 -23.21
CA PRO A 661 -5.97 8.78 -22.93
C PRO A 661 -4.97 8.71 -24.10
N GLU A 662 -4.25 9.81 -24.32
CA GLU A 662 -3.13 9.87 -25.25
C GLU A 662 -1.89 9.21 -24.63
N MET A 663 -1.36 8.16 -25.27
CA MET A 663 -0.14 7.47 -24.83
C MET A 663 1.10 8.20 -25.35
N PRO A 664 2.14 8.42 -24.52
CA PRO A 664 3.39 9.01 -24.98
C PRO A 664 4.14 8.06 -25.91
N THR A 665 4.77 8.59 -26.96
CA THR A 665 5.81 7.86 -27.70
C THR A 665 7.11 7.93 -26.90
N MET A 666 7.58 6.79 -26.41
CA MET A 666 8.83 6.69 -25.65
C MET A 666 10.03 6.46 -26.60
N PRO A 667 11.24 6.97 -26.28
CA PRO A 667 12.46 6.61 -26.99
C PRO A 667 12.79 5.11 -26.92
N ASP A 668 13.54 4.61 -27.91
CA ASP A 668 13.97 3.21 -28.00
C ASP A 668 14.74 2.75 -26.74
N GLU A 669 15.54 3.62 -26.12
CA GLU A 669 16.31 3.32 -24.90
C GLU A 669 15.52 3.51 -23.59
N ALA A 670 14.22 3.85 -23.67
CA ALA A 670 13.40 4.07 -22.48
C ALA A 670 13.10 2.76 -21.73
N ARG A 671 13.14 2.85 -20.40
CA ARG A 671 13.00 1.68 -19.49
C ARG A 671 11.56 1.47 -19.00
N THR A 672 10.62 2.25 -19.52
CA THR A 672 9.20 2.24 -19.16
C THR A 672 8.36 2.71 -20.34
N THR A 673 7.06 2.41 -20.29
CA THR A 673 6.07 2.77 -21.30
C THR A 673 5.46 4.16 -21.12
N GLY A 674 5.67 4.80 -19.97
CA GLY A 674 5.01 6.07 -19.61
C GLY A 674 3.51 5.94 -19.33
N ARG A 675 2.94 4.72 -19.40
CA ARG A 675 1.52 4.45 -19.14
C ARG A 675 1.12 4.84 -17.72
N ARG A 676 1.96 4.52 -16.72
CA ARG A 676 1.69 4.85 -15.32
C ARG A 676 1.66 6.36 -15.09
N MET A 677 2.55 7.13 -15.71
CA MET A 677 2.57 8.59 -15.66
C MET A 677 1.28 9.22 -16.22
N VAL A 678 0.69 8.62 -17.27
CA VAL A 678 -0.62 9.07 -17.80
C VAL A 678 -1.74 8.83 -16.79
N LEU A 679 -1.83 7.62 -16.22
CA LEU A 679 -2.82 7.29 -15.20
C LEU A 679 -2.66 8.15 -13.93
N ALA A 680 -1.42 8.32 -13.46
CA ALA A 680 -1.11 9.07 -12.26
C ALA A 680 -1.52 10.55 -12.38
N LYS A 681 -1.30 11.17 -13.55
CA LYS A 681 -1.75 12.54 -13.85
C LYS A 681 -3.27 12.69 -13.92
N TRP A 682 -4.00 11.65 -14.34
CA TRP A 682 -5.47 11.66 -14.33
C TRP A 682 -6.04 11.49 -12.92
N ILE A 683 -5.46 10.62 -12.08
CA ILE A 683 -5.83 10.48 -10.66
C ILE A 683 -5.51 11.79 -9.89
N ALA A 684 -4.32 12.34 -10.09
CA ALA A 684 -3.87 13.59 -9.48
C ALA A 684 -4.55 14.87 -10.05
N SER A 685 -5.48 14.73 -10.99
CA SER A 685 -6.14 15.87 -11.64
C SER A 685 -7.18 16.53 -10.73
N PRO A 686 -7.24 17.87 -10.62
CA PRO A 686 -8.34 18.56 -9.94
C PRO A 686 -9.69 18.44 -10.69
N LYS A 687 -9.70 17.84 -11.90
CA LYS A 687 -10.92 17.44 -12.61
C LYS A 687 -11.40 16.03 -12.25
N ASN A 688 -10.57 15.21 -11.59
CA ASN A 688 -10.99 13.88 -11.15
C ASN A 688 -12.12 14.04 -10.12
N MET A 689 -13.25 13.38 -10.35
CA MET A 689 -14.46 13.58 -9.54
C MET A 689 -14.32 13.04 -8.11
N GLN A 690 -13.33 12.16 -7.86
CA GLN A 690 -13.28 11.33 -6.67
C GLN A 690 -12.06 11.58 -5.79
N THR A 691 -10.85 11.73 -6.35
CA THR A 691 -9.61 11.73 -5.56
C THR A 691 -9.55 12.81 -4.48
N SER A 692 -10.11 14.00 -4.75
CA SER A 692 -10.25 15.06 -3.74
C SER A 692 -11.29 14.73 -2.66
N ARG A 693 -12.49 14.25 -3.05
CA ARG A 693 -13.55 13.81 -2.12
C ARG A 693 -13.08 12.69 -1.19
N VAL A 694 -12.43 11.68 -1.75
CA VAL A 694 -11.92 10.50 -1.04
C VAL A 694 -10.86 10.93 -0.02
N MET A 695 -9.93 11.81 -0.40
CA MET A 695 -8.91 12.27 0.54
C MET A 695 -9.48 13.12 1.67
N VAL A 696 -10.33 14.12 1.39
CA VAL A 696 -10.93 14.94 2.48
C VAL A 696 -11.85 14.12 3.39
N ASN A 697 -12.50 13.09 2.87
CA ASN A 697 -13.29 12.17 3.68
C ASN A 697 -12.42 11.39 4.68
N ARG A 698 -11.21 10.99 4.30
CA ARG A 698 -10.25 10.38 5.23
C ARG A 698 -9.66 11.39 6.22
N LEU A 699 -9.36 12.62 5.79
CA LEU A 699 -8.95 13.69 6.72
C LEU A 699 -10.02 13.94 7.80
N TRP A 700 -11.30 13.97 7.40
CA TRP A 700 -12.44 14.04 8.33
C TRP A 700 -12.53 12.79 9.22
N GLN A 701 -12.44 11.59 8.64
CA GLN A 701 -12.50 10.32 9.38
C GLN A 701 -11.49 10.24 10.52
N HIS A 702 -10.23 10.62 10.29
CA HIS A 702 -9.19 10.52 11.32
C HIS A 702 -9.29 11.63 12.40
N LEU A 703 -10.10 12.68 12.18
CA LEU A 703 -10.38 13.76 13.14
C LEU A 703 -11.73 13.61 13.87
N PHE A 704 -12.64 12.78 13.38
CA PHE A 704 -14.00 12.57 13.94
C PHE A 704 -14.36 11.10 14.20
N GLY A 705 -13.46 10.15 13.95
CA GLY A 705 -13.68 8.70 14.11
C GLY A 705 -14.52 8.03 13.00
N ARG A 706 -15.28 8.82 12.21
CA ARG A 706 -16.03 8.36 11.02
C ARG A 706 -15.98 9.40 9.92
N GLY A 707 -15.96 8.97 8.66
CA GLY A 707 -16.04 9.86 7.51
C GLY A 707 -17.41 10.52 7.34
N ILE A 708 -17.52 11.48 6.42
CA ILE A 708 -18.81 12.02 5.96
C ILE A 708 -19.55 10.91 5.17
N VAL A 709 -18.80 10.23 4.31
CA VAL A 709 -19.06 8.90 3.73
C VAL A 709 -18.41 7.88 4.66
N GLU A 710 -19.16 6.90 5.15
CA GLU A 710 -18.65 5.95 6.14
C GLU A 710 -17.77 4.84 5.51
N SER A 711 -18.08 4.47 4.27
CA SER A 711 -17.33 3.48 3.48
C SER A 711 -16.15 4.11 2.73
N SER A 712 -15.09 4.49 3.44
CA SER A 712 -13.95 5.26 2.89
C SER A 712 -13.13 4.66 1.73
N ASN A 713 -13.39 3.40 1.32
CA ASN A 713 -12.85 2.77 0.10
C ASN A 713 -13.94 2.38 -0.92
N ASN A 714 -15.23 2.64 -0.64
CA ASN A 714 -16.35 2.39 -1.55
C ASN A 714 -17.35 3.57 -1.53
N PHE A 715 -17.25 4.43 -2.54
CA PHE A 715 -18.13 5.55 -2.85
C PHE A 715 -19.16 5.18 -3.94
N GLY A 716 -19.19 3.91 -4.37
CA GLY A 716 -20.15 3.39 -5.33
C GLY A 716 -21.56 3.24 -4.75
N ILE A 717 -22.45 2.62 -5.53
CA ILE A 717 -23.88 2.42 -5.24
C ILE A 717 -24.10 1.49 -4.04
N LEU A 718 -23.15 0.59 -3.74
CA LEU A 718 -23.11 -0.19 -2.50
C LEU A 718 -22.45 0.54 -1.30
N GLY A 719 -21.89 1.74 -1.53
CA GLY A 719 -21.34 2.58 -0.48
C GLY A 719 -22.42 3.16 0.44
N VAL A 720 -22.02 3.62 1.62
CA VAL A 720 -22.89 4.39 2.53
C VAL A 720 -22.96 5.83 2.00
N PRO A 721 -24.15 6.37 1.65
CA PRO A 721 -24.26 7.74 1.15
C PRO A 721 -23.68 8.78 2.12
N PRO A 722 -23.15 9.90 1.61
CA PRO A 722 -22.60 10.97 2.44
C PRO A 722 -23.67 11.54 3.37
N SER A 723 -23.35 11.62 4.66
CA SER A 723 -24.19 12.31 5.66
C SER A 723 -24.37 13.80 5.35
N HIS A 724 -23.35 14.45 4.78
CA HIS A 724 -23.33 15.88 4.45
C HIS A 724 -22.76 16.07 3.02
N PRO A 725 -23.53 15.77 1.95
CA PRO A 725 -23.04 15.78 0.56
C PRO A 725 -22.47 17.13 0.12
N ASP A 726 -23.13 18.22 0.53
CA ASP A 726 -22.71 19.58 0.16
C ASP A 726 -21.41 19.98 0.85
N LEU A 727 -21.23 19.60 2.12
CA LEU A 727 -19.97 19.78 2.86
C LEU A 727 -18.84 18.95 2.24
N LEU A 728 -19.11 17.71 1.82
CA LEU A 728 -18.11 16.86 1.14
C LEU A 728 -17.65 17.48 -0.19
N ASN A 729 -18.59 17.92 -1.03
CA ASN A 729 -18.26 18.59 -2.30
C ASN A 729 -17.51 19.92 -2.05
N TRP A 730 -17.94 20.71 -1.06
CA TRP A 730 -17.26 21.96 -0.68
C TRP A 730 -15.82 21.69 -0.21
N LEU A 731 -15.61 20.79 0.76
CA LEU A 731 -14.27 20.41 1.24
C LEU A 731 -13.38 19.87 0.12
N ALA A 732 -13.90 19.03 -0.79
CA ALA A 732 -13.15 18.48 -1.91
C ALA A 732 -12.66 19.56 -2.87
N LEU A 733 -13.49 20.55 -3.17
CA LEU A 733 -13.13 21.69 -4.02
C LEU A 733 -12.17 22.66 -3.32
N GLN A 734 -12.36 22.94 -2.03
CA GLN A 734 -11.41 23.70 -1.22
C GLN A 734 -10.03 23.01 -1.20
N PHE A 735 -9.99 21.69 -1.03
CA PHE A 735 -8.74 20.93 -0.96
C PHE A 735 -7.93 21.00 -2.26
N ALA A 736 -8.56 20.73 -3.40
CA ALA A 736 -7.87 20.68 -4.69
C ALA A 736 -7.49 22.08 -5.21
N ASN A 737 -8.34 23.10 -5.01
CA ASN A 737 -8.15 24.42 -5.62
C ASN A 737 -7.48 25.41 -4.65
N ASP A 738 -8.14 25.73 -3.54
CA ASP A 738 -7.74 26.84 -2.65
C ASP A 738 -6.59 26.44 -1.70
N HIS A 739 -6.60 25.21 -1.20
CA HIS A 739 -5.52 24.65 -0.39
C HIS A 739 -4.44 23.92 -1.21
N GLN A 740 -4.56 23.86 -2.55
CA GLN A 740 -3.53 23.31 -3.46
C GLN A 740 -3.02 21.91 -3.03
N TRP A 741 -3.95 21.02 -2.69
CA TRP A 741 -3.70 19.65 -2.21
C TRP A 741 -2.85 19.55 -0.92
N ARG A 742 -2.69 20.63 -0.16
CA ARG A 742 -1.95 20.67 1.13
C ARG A 742 -2.78 20.08 2.27
N ILE A 743 -2.25 19.01 2.87
CA ILE A 743 -2.93 18.22 3.91
C ILE A 743 -2.96 18.98 5.24
N LYS A 744 -1.84 19.57 5.67
CA LYS A 744 -1.78 20.34 6.92
C LYS A 744 -2.73 21.53 6.90
N SER A 745 -2.82 22.23 5.77
CA SER A 745 -3.70 23.40 5.61
C SER A 745 -5.19 23.03 5.71
N MET A 746 -5.59 21.87 5.15
CA MET A 746 -6.96 21.36 5.28
C MET A 746 -7.28 20.91 6.70
N ILE A 747 -6.39 20.16 7.35
CA ILE A 747 -6.52 19.76 8.77
C ILE A 747 -6.64 21.00 9.67
N ARG A 748 -5.82 22.04 9.43
CA ARG A 748 -5.89 23.32 10.14
C ARG A 748 -7.28 23.95 10.07
N MET A 749 -7.92 23.96 8.90
CA MET A 749 -9.27 24.50 8.72
C MET A 749 -10.30 23.67 9.49
N ILE A 750 -10.23 22.34 9.41
CA ILE A 750 -11.15 21.44 10.10
C ILE A 750 -11.04 21.60 11.62
N MET A 751 -9.83 21.56 12.19
CA MET A 751 -9.64 21.67 13.64
C MET A 751 -10.03 23.04 14.21
N ASN A 752 -9.92 24.12 13.43
CA ASN A 752 -10.30 25.46 13.88
C ASN A 752 -11.82 25.75 13.79
N SER A 753 -12.62 24.79 13.32
CA SER A 753 -14.09 24.84 13.40
C SER A 753 -14.59 24.72 14.87
N SER A 754 -15.75 25.30 15.17
CA SER A 754 -16.46 25.00 16.42
C SER A 754 -16.87 23.52 16.51
N THR A 755 -17.16 22.90 15.36
CA THR A 755 -17.52 21.48 15.21
C THR A 755 -16.47 20.55 15.82
N TYR A 756 -15.20 20.67 15.40
CA TYR A 756 -14.12 19.84 15.95
C TYR A 756 -13.87 20.12 17.45
N GLN A 757 -14.11 21.35 17.90
CA GLN A 757 -13.84 21.82 19.26
C GLN A 757 -14.95 21.46 20.27
N MET A 758 -16.04 20.81 19.85
CA MET A 758 -17.09 20.37 20.77
C MET A 758 -16.62 19.34 21.80
N SER A 759 -17.28 19.31 22.96
CA SER A 759 -17.10 18.26 23.96
C SER A 759 -17.75 16.95 23.51
N SER A 760 -17.16 15.82 23.89
CA SER A 760 -17.64 14.46 23.58
C SER A 760 -18.87 14.03 24.39
N ARG A 761 -19.23 14.81 25.42
CA ARG A 761 -20.18 14.46 26.47
C ARG A 761 -21.57 14.09 25.94
N ALA A 762 -22.18 13.10 26.57
CA ALA A 762 -23.53 12.65 26.25
C ALA A 762 -24.59 13.74 26.54
N ASN A 763 -25.58 13.85 25.66
CA ASN A 763 -26.79 14.64 25.84
C ASN A 763 -27.99 13.72 25.59
N GLU A 764 -28.83 13.49 26.61
CA GLU A 764 -29.94 12.53 26.54
C GLU A 764 -30.95 12.85 25.42
N GLY A 765 -31.23 14.14 25.19
CA GLY A 765 -32.18 14.58 24.17
C GLY A 765 -31.64 14.47 22.74
N ALA A 766 -30.32 14.59 22.57
CA ALA A 766 -29.66 14.37 21.29
C ALA A 766 -29.50 12.86 21.00
N LEU A 767 -29.06 12.07 21.99
CA LEU A 767 -28.93 10.61 21.88
C LEU A 767 -30.25 9.92 21.51
N GLN A 768 -31.40 10.42 21.96
CA GLN A 768 -32.71 9.87 21.57
C GLN A 768 -33.06 10.06 20.08
N LYS A 769 -32.36 10.96 19.37
CA LYS A 769 -32.55 11.23 17.94
C LYS A 769 -31.42 10.69 17.08
N ASP A 770 -30.19 10.81 17.58
CA ASP A 770 -28.95 10.46 16.87
C ASP A 770 -27.93 9.84 17.84
N VAL A 771 -28.14 8.54 18.12
CA VAL A 771 -27.23 7.73 18.95
C VAL A 771 -25.81 7.67 18.35
N MET A 772 -25.74 7.54 17.02
CA MET A 772 -24.50 7.29 16.27
C MET A 772 -23.71 8.57 15.94
N ASN A 773 -24.23 9.74 16.32
CA ASN A 773 -23.65 11.04 15.99
C ASN A 773 -23.46 11.24 14.47
N GLN A 774 -24.44 10.75 13.68
CA GLN A 774 -24.47 10.87 12.22
C GLN A 774 -24.40 12.33 11.75
N TRP A 775 -25.01 13.24 12.52
CA TRP A 775 -25.12 14.68 12.22
C TRP A 775 -24.06 15.52 12.95
N PHE A 776 -23.06 14.88 13.59
CA PHE A 776 -21.97 15.54 14.32
C PHE A 776 -22.45 16.63 15.31
N TRP A 777 -23.43 16.29 16.17
CA TRP A 777 -23.91 17.18 17.25
C TRP A 777 -22.92 17.25 18.44
N ARG A 778 -21.92 16.37 18.47
CA ARG A 778 -20.78 16.36 19.40
C ARG A 778 -19.52 15.85 18.71
N GLN A 779 -18.37 15.91 19.39
CA GLN A 779 -17.23 15.06 19.03
C GLN A 779 -17.48 13.61 19.50
N ASN A 780 -16.89 12.62 18.82
CA ASN A 780 -16.94 11.22 19.24
C ASN A 780 -15.87 10.92 20.30
N THR A 781 -16.23 10.15 21.33
CA THR A 781 -15.28 9.59 22.30
C THR A 781 -14.40 8.55 21.61
N ARG A 782 -13.08 8.76 21.54
CA ARG A 782 -12.13 7.86 20.86
C ARG A 782 -11.26 7.06 21.82
N ARG A 783 -11.01 5.78 21.49
CA ARG A 783 -9.96 4.96 22.12
C ARG A 783 -8.60 5.31 21.50
N LEU A 784 -7.51 5.15 22.26
CA LEU A 784 -6.15 5.23 21.70
C LEU A 784 -5.89 4.02 20.77
N SER A 785 -5.30 4.23 19.59
CA SER A 785 -4.89 3.10 18.72
C SER A 785 -3.81 2.24 19.39
N ALA A 786 -3.58 1.03 18.87
CA ALA A 786 -2.53 0.13 19.36
C ALA A 786 -1.15 0.80 19.50
N GLU A 787 -0.78 1.61 18.51
CA GLU A 787 0.45 2.42 18.49
C GLU A 787 0.42 3.52 19.54
N GLU A 788 -0.71 4.24 19.68
CA GLU A 788 -0.87 5.32 20.66
C GLU A 788 -0.84 4.81 22.09
N VAL A 789 -1.46 3.66 22.41
CA VAL A 789 -1.37 3.02 23.73
C VAL A 789 0.08 2.74 24.07
N ARG A 790 0.80 2.04 23.17
CA ARG A 790 2.19 1.64 23.39
C ARG A 790 3.14 2.85 23.50
N ASP A 791 3.01 3.83 22.62
CA ASP A 791 3.83 5.05 22.62
C ASP A 791 3.53 5.92 23.86
N SER A 792 2.26 6.00 24.29
CA SER A 792 1.87 6.73 25.51
C SER A 792 2.50 6.14 26.76
N ILE A 793 2.52 4.81 26.90
CA ILE A 793 3.14 4.13 28.05
C ILE A 793 4.64 4.48 28.13
N LEU A 794 5.33 4.47 26.99
CA LEU A 794 6.75 4.83 26.88
C LEU A 794 6.98 6.33 27.13
N ALA A 795 6.03 7.19 26.76
CA ALA A 795 6.10 8.63 27.01
C ALA A 795 5.94 8.95 28.51
N VAL A 796 4.88 8.42 29.16
CA VAL A 796 4.61 8.71 30.58
C VAL A 796 5.66 8.09 31.50
N ASN A 797 6.23 6.92 31.16
CA ASN A 797 7.34 6.34 31.92
C ASN A 797 8.72 6.93 31.59
N GLY A 798 8.81 7.80 30.58
CA GLY A 798 10.01 8.55 30.22
C GLY A 798 11.09 7.75 29.49
N ARG A 799 10.72 6.68 28.77
CA ARG A 799 11.65 5.90 27.92
C ARG A 799 11.45 6.07 26.42
N LEU A 800 10.39 6.75 25.96
CA LEU A 800 10.11 6.89 24.53
C LEU A 800 11.32 7.45 23.77
N ASN A 801 11.83 6.65 22.84
CA ASN A 801 12.90 7.04 21.94
C ASN A 801 12.29 7.67 20.68
N THR A 802 12.46 8.98 20.53
CA THR A 802 11.94 9.78 19.42
C THR A 802 12.80 9.71 18.15
N GLN A 803 13.80 8.83 18.08
CA GLN A 803 14.61 8.65 16.87
C GLN A 803 13.73 8.27 15.67
N MET A 804 13.70 9.17 14.69
CA MET A 804 13.00 8.98 13.43
C MET A 804 13.84 8.20 12.41
N HIS A 805 13.14 7.59 11.45
CA HIS A 805 13.70 6.94 10.25
C HIS A 805 14.69 5.79 10.48
N GLY A 806 15.19 5.20 9.39
CA GLY A 806 16.12 4.06 9.39
C GLY A 806 15.43 2.71 9.57
N PRO A 807 16.19 1.59 9.56
CA PRO A 807 15.65 0.25 9.69
C PRO A 807 14.74 0.07 10.93
N SER A 808 13.74 -0.79 10.77
CA SER A 808 12.76 -1.11 11.80
C SER A 808 13.35 -1.86 13.00
N VAL A 809 12.67 -1.76 14.14
CA VAL A 809 13.07 -2.35 15.41
C VAL A 809 12.25 -3.58 15.78
N TYR A 810 12.84 -4.44 16.59
CA TYR A 810 12.26 -5.69 17.06
C TYR A 810 12.14 -5.65 18.59
N PRO A 811 10.96 -5.26 19.12
CA PRO A 811 10.60 -5.48 20.53
C PRO A 811 10.70 -6.95 20.93
N ASP A 812 10.94 -7.22 22.22
CA ASP A 812 10.89 -8.58 22.77
C ASP A 812 9.46 -9.14 22.71
N ILE A 813 9.24 -10.16 21.87
CA ILE A 813 8.00 -10.97 21.84
C ILE A 813 8.11 -12.10 22.89
N PRO A 814 7.03 -12.44 23.62
CA PRO A 814 7.04 -13.55 24.59
C PRO A 814 7.45 -14.91 23.98
N PRO A 815 8.31 -15.71 24.66
CA PRO A 815 8.74 -17.02 24.16
C PRO A 815 7.60 -17.98 23.82
N GLU A 816 6.47 -17.86 24.51
CA GLU A 816 5.25 -18.67 24.32
C GLU A 816 4.61 -18.43 22.95
N VAL A 817 4.72 -17.21 22.42
CA VAL A 817 4.25 -16.84 21.07
C VAL A 817 5.25 -17.29 20.01
N LEU A 818 6.55 -17.11 20.27
CA LEU A 818 7.63 -17.61 19.40
C LEU A 818 7.64 -19.14 19.30
N ALA A 819 7.12 -19.86 20.30
CA ALA A 819 6.98 -21.31 20.28
C ALA A 819 5.92 -21.82 19.28
N GLY A 820 4.98 -20.97 18.85
CA GLY A 820 3.97 -21.30 17.84
C GLY A 820 4.45 -21.26 16.39
N GLN A 821 5.69 -20.81 16.14
CA GLN A 821 6.25 -20.65 14.80
C GLN A 821 6.64 -21.99 14.16
N SER A 822 6.56 -22.09 12.83
CA SER A 822 7.05 -23.25 12.04
C SER A 822 8.54 -23.55 12.24
N ARG A 823 9.31 -22.59 12.75
CA ARG A 823 10.67 -22.76 13.28
C ARG A 823 10.77 -22.03 14.63
N PRO A 824 10.46 -22.67 15.77
CA PRO A 824 10.33 -22.00 17.06
C PRO A 824 11.54 -21.14 17.43
N GLY A 825 11.32 -19.85 17.69
CA GLY A 825 12.37 -18.90 18.04
C GLY A 825 13.28 -18.45 16.89
N GLN A 826 12.88 -18.67 15.63
CA GLN A 826 13.57 -18.15 14.44
C GLN A 826 12.64 -17.23 13.63
N GLY A 827 13.21 -16.21 12.99
CA GLY A 827 12.45 -15.29 12.12
C GLY A 827 11.90 -14.04 12.81
N TRP A 828 12.33 -13.74 14.04
CA TRP A 828 12.19 -12.42 14.68
C TRP A 828 13.57 -11.92 15.12
N GLY A 829 13.82 -10.61 14.98
CA GLY A 829 15.06 -9.98 15.42
C GLY A 829 15.07 -9.68 16.92
N LYS A 830 16.12 -8.99 17.41
CA LYS A 830 16.15 -8.40 18.75
C LYS A 830 16.92 -7.09 18.76
N SER A 831 16.21 -5.99 19.00
CA SER A 831 16.82 -4.66 19.16
C SER A 831 17.32 -4.43 20.58
N SER A 832 18.23 -3.46 20.78
CA SER A 832 18.64 -3.02 22.13
C SER A 832 17.46 -2.40 22.89
N PRO A 833 17.45 -2.36 24.24
CA PRO A 833 16.31 -1.82 25.01
C PRO A 833 15.94 -0.38 24.65
N GLU A 834 16.92 0.45 24.29
CA GLU A 834 16.73 1.83 23.81
C GLU A 834 16.08 1.89 22.41
N GLN A 835 16.43 0.96 21.53
CA GLN A 835 15.81 0.85 20.20
C GLN A 835 14.42 0.21 20.29
N GLN A 836 14.20 -0.75 21.20
CA GLN A 836 12.85 -1.29 21.47
C GLN A 836 11.90 -0.20 21.99
N ALA A 837 12.40 0.83 22.69
CA ALA A 837 11.60 1.95 23.16
C ALA A 837 11.27 3.01 22.09
N ARG A 838 11.59 2.77 20.80
CA ARG A 838 11.16 3.64 19.70
C ARG A 838 9.65 3.58 19.47
N ARG A 839 9.14 4.66 18.85
CA ARG A 839 7.75 4.77 18.40
C ARG A 839 7.28 3.55 17.61
N SER A 840 6.02 3.18 17.82
CA SER A 840 5.45 1.93 17.33
C SER A 840 5.37 1.82 15.81
N ILE A 841 5.39 2.96 15.09
CA ILE A 841 5.51 3.00 13.62
C ILE A 841 6.83 2.43 13.08
N TYR A 842 7.89 2.36 13.91
CA TYR A 842 9.17 1.75 13.56
C TYR A 842 9.27 0.27 13.95
N VAL A 843 8.24 -0.34 14.53
CA VAL A 843 8.24 -1.79 14.82
C VAL A 843 8.15 -2.56 13.50
N PHE A 844 9.00 -3.59 13.34
CA PHE A 844 9.03 -4.42 12.13
C PHE A 844 7.69 -5.15 11.95
N VAL A 845 7.04 -4.95 10.81
CA VAL A 845 5.73 -5.54 10.52
C VAL A 845 5.93 -6.84 9.74
N LYS A 846 5.82 -7.98 10.44
CA LYS A 846 5.89 -9.33 9.88
C LYS A 846 4.49 -9.95 9.80
N ARG A 847 4.03 -10.27 8.59
CA ARG A 847 2.66 -10.77 8.35
C ARG A 847 2.35 -12.05 9.15
N SER A 848 3.29 -13.01 9.19
CA SER A 848 3.11 -14.25 9.98
C SER A 848 3.32 -14.10 11.50
N LEU A 849 3.75 -12.94 12.00
CA LEU A 849 4.10 -12.75 13.42
C LEU A 849 4.06 -11.27 13.84
N LEU A 850 2.90 -10.83 14.33
CA LEU A 850 2.73 -9.49 14.90
C LEU A 850 3.02 -9.45 16.41
N VAL A 851 3.37 -8.28 16.93
CA VAL A 851 3.62 -8.05 18.36
C VAL A 851 2.29 -8.18 19.14
N PRO A 852 2.18 -9.04 20.18
CA PRO A 852 0.92 -9.34 20.86
C PRO A 852 0.19 -8.13 21.45
N GLU A 853 0.94 -7.18 22.02
CA GLU A 853 0.40 -5.95 22.60
C GLU A 853 -0.16 -5.00 21.53
N ILE A 854 0.30 -5.11 20.28
CA ILE A 854 -0.16 -4.26 19.17
C ILE A 854 -1.41 -4.87 18.51
N ILE A 855 -1.38 -6.16 18.14
CA ILE A 855 -2.50 -6.81 17.44
C ILE A 855 -3.80 -6.82 18.26
N ASN A 856 -3.71 -6.95 19.60
CA ASN A 856 -4.87 -7.00 20.50
C ASN A 856 -5.65 -5.67 20.61
N PHE A 857 -5.11 -4.55 20.10
CA PHE A 857 -5.72 -3.22 20.17
C PHE A 857 -6.21 -2.69 18.80
N ASP A 858 -6.69 -3.60 17.96
CA ASP A 858 -7.22 -3.31 16.61
C ASP A 858 -6.14 -2.71 15.68
N PHE A 859 -5.03 -3.44 15.53
CA PHE A 859 -4.02 -3.14 14.52
C PHE A 859 -4.59 -3.31 13.10
N ALA A 860 -4.01 -2.62 12.12
CA ALA A 860 -4.44 -2.74 10.73
C ALA A 860 -4.18 -4.15 10.18
N GLU A 861 -5.12 -4.66 9.39
CA GLU A 861 -4.89 -5.82 8.54
C GLU A 861 -3.75 -5.51 7.56
N THR A 862 -2.80 -6.44 7.41
CA THR A 862 -1.65 -6.28 6.53
C THR A 862 -1.87 -6.88 5.16
N ASP A 863 -2.86 -7.76 5.00
CA ASP A 863 -3.01 -8.56 3.80
C ASP A 863 -4.10 -8.03 2.85
N GLN A 864 -4.94 -7.10 3.33
CA GLN A 864 -5.89 -6.30 2.54
C GLN A 864 -5.83 -4.81 2.92
N THR A 865 -6.26 -3.91 2.03
CA THR A 865 -6.26 -2.46 2.33
C THR A 865 -7.19 -2.15 3.50
N CYS A 866 -6.71 -1.38 4.48
CA CYS A 866 -7.45 -1.08 5.71
C CYS A 866 -7.96 0.38 5.71
N PRO A 867 -9.19 0.65 5.20
CA PRO A 867 -9.77 2.00 5.19
C PRO A 867 -10.18 2.51 6.57
N VAL A 868 -10.56 1.59 7.46
CA VAL A 868 -11.06 1.85 8.80
C VAL A 868 -10.56 0.70 9.69
N ARG A 869 -9.93 1.05 10.82
CA ARG A 869 -9.74 0.11 11.93
C ARG A 869 -10.99 0.18 12.79
N PHE A 870 -11.69 -0.93 12.97
CA PHE A 870 -12.87 -0.97 13.85
C PHE A 870 -12.40 -0.93 15.31
N GLU A 871 -12.66 0.17 16.02
CA GLU A 871 -12.38 0.27 17.46
C GLU A 871 -13.28 -0.72 18.23
N THR A 872 -12.71 -1.83 18.66
CA THR A 872 -13.37 -2.80 19.54
C THR A 872 -13.14 -2.47 21.01
N THR A 873 -13.95 -3.07 21.88
CA THR A 873 -13.78 -3.06 23.33
C THR A 873 -13.96 -4.49 23.83
N GLN A 874 -12.85 -5.22 23.95
CA GLN A 874 -12.83 -6.65 24.25
C GLN A 874 -12.23 -6.94 25.63
N PRO A 875 -12.70 -7.96 26.38
CA PRO A 875 -12.09 -8.35 27.64
C PRO A 875 -10.59 -8.69 27.54
N THR A 876 -10.12 -9.15 26.39
CA THR A 876 -8.69 -9.43 26.13
C THR A 876 -7.83 -8.17 26.14
N GLN A 877 -8.37 -7.00 25.82
CA GLN A 877 -7.66 -5.71 25.89
C GLN A 877 -7.33 -5.35 27.35
N ALA A 878 -8.33 -5.38 28.22
CA ALA A 878 -8.14 -5.18 29.66
C ALA A 878 -7.24 -6.27 30.29
N LEU A 879 -7.42 -7.54 29.91
CA LEU A 879 -6.57 -8.62 30.42
C LEU A 879 -5.10 -8.49 30.02
N THR A 880 -4.81 -8.01 28.80
CA THR A 880 -3.44 -7.70 28.36
C THR A 880 -2.87 -6.48 29.09
N MET A 881 -3.68 -5.45 29.36
CA MET A 881 -3.24 -4.29 30.15
C MET A 881 -2.93 -4.62 31.62
N LEU A 882 -3.58 -5.64 32.19
CA LEU A 882 -3.30 -6.10 33.56
C LEU A 882 -2.17 -7.13 33.63
N ASN A 883 -2.16 -8.13 32.73
CA ASN A 883 -1.30 -9.32 32.85
C ASN A 883 -0.14 -9.34 31.84
N GLY A 884 -0.15 -8.45 30.84
CA GLY A 884 0.86 -8.40 29.78
C GLY A 884 2.24 -8.08 30.34
N LYS A 885 3.26 -8.83 29.89
CA LYS A 885 4.64 -8.67 30.35
C LYS A 885 5.15 -7.25 30.10
N PHE A 886 4.96 -6.72 28.89
CA PHE A 886 5.37 -5.36 28.54
C PHE A 886 4.81 -4.30 29.49
N ILE A 887 3.52 -4.40 29.86
CA ILE A 887 2.85 -3.42 30.72
C ILE A 887 3.35 -3.51 32.17
N ASN A 888 3.56 -4.72 32.69
CA ASN A 888 4.12 -4.94 34.03
C ASN A 888 5.59 -4.47 34.13
N ASP A 889 6.38 -4.67 33.06
CA ASP A 889 7.72 -4.09 32.93
C ASP A 889 7.63 -2.54 32.90
N GLN A 890 6.74 -1.95 32.10
CA GLN A 890 6.62 -0.49 32.00
C GLN A 890 6.06 0.16 33.27
N ALA A 891 5.21 -0.53 34.04
CA ALA A 891 4.76 -0.11 35.37
C ALA A 891 5.92 -0.10 36.38
N SER A 892 6.87 -1.05 36.26
CA SER A 892 8.13 -1.01 37.02
C SER A 892 8.98 0.21 36.68
N VAL A 893 9.11 0.53 35.39
CA VAL A 893 9.83 1.73 34.92
C VAL A 893 9.17 3.02 35.42
N LEU A 894 7.83 3.08 35.41
CA LEU A 894 7.10 4.23 35.93
C LEU A 894 7.35 4.42 37.43
N ALA A 895 7.29 3.36 38.24
CA ALA A 895 7.62 3.44 39.67
C ALA A 895 9.06 3.95 39.91
N GLU A 896 10.05 3.46 39.15
CA GLU A 896 11.44 3.95 39.18
C GLU A 896 11.55 5.44 38.81
N ARG A 897 10.76 5.89 37.82
CA ARG A 897 10.65 7.31 37.45
C ARG A 897 10.07 8.16 38.58
N LEU A 898 8.98 7.73 39.21
CA LEU A 898 8.32 8.47 40.28
C LEU A 898 9.23 8.65 41.51
N ILE A 899 9.94 7.59 41.93
CA ILE A 899 10.90 7.68 43.05
C ILE A 899 12.02 8.68 42.74
N ARG A 900 12.49 8.72 41.49
CA ARG A 900 13.54 9.65 41.02
C ARG A 900 13.08 11.11 40.95
N GLU A 901 11.88 11.37 40.44
CA GLU A 901 11.41 12.73 40.11
C GLU A 901 10.54 13.38 41.20
N ALA A 902 9.77 12.59 41.96
CA ALA A 902 8.97 13.08 43.09
C ALA A 902 9.61 12.83 44.48
N GLY A 903 10.74 12.12 44.54
CA GLY A 903 11.40 11.76 45.80
C GLY A 903 10.63 10.69 46.60
N PRO A 904 10.88 10.55 47.91
CA PRO A 904 10.37 9.44 48.72
C PRO A 904 8.94 9.62 49.26
N GLU A 905 8.28 10.75 49.01
CA GLU A 905 6.96 11.04 49.58
C GLU A 905 5.82 10.51 48.70
N LEU A 906 5.04 9.57 49.22
CA LEU A 906 3.92 8.94 48.51
C LEU A 906 2.92 9.95 47.92
N LYS A 907 2.65 11.09 48.58
CA LYS A 907 1.75 12.11 48.02
C LYS A 907 2.28 12.68 46.70
N HIS A 908 3.57 13.01 46.65
CA HIS A 908 4.19 13.55 45.44
C HIS A 908 4.32 12.48 44.35
N GLN A 909 4.64 11.23 44.70
CA GLN A 909 4.69 10.11 43.76
C GLN A 909 3.32 9.84 43.11
N VAL A 910 2.26 9.71 43.92
CA VAL A 910 0.89 9.47 43.43
C VAL A 910 0.39 10.65 42.59
N ALA A 911 0.59 11.89 43.03
CA ALA A 911 0.18 13.07 42.27
C ALA A 911 0.92 13.18 40.91
N LEU A 912 2.23 12.91 40.88
CA LEU A 912 3.00 12.91 39.63
C LEU A 912 2.53 11.80 38.68
N ALA A 913 2.25 10.59 39.20
CA ALA A 913 1.74 9.48 38.40
C ALA A 913 0.41 9.80 37.73
N LEU A 914 -0.57 10.27 38.52
CA LEU A 914 -1.89 10.62 38.00
C LEU A 914 -1.80 11.78 37.00
N ARG A 915 -0.97 12.80 37.27
CA ARG A 915 -0.76 13.92 36.34
C ARG A 915 -0.14 13.48 35.00
N LEU A 916 0.86 12.59 35.02
CA LEU A 916 1.46 12.03 33.80
C LEU A 916 0.48 11.18 32.99
N VAL A 917 -0.35 10.39 33.67
CA VAL A 917 -1.29 9.43 33.04
C VAL A 917 -2.54 10.12 32.50
N SER A 918 -3.21 10.93 33.30
CA SER A 918 -4.45 11.64 32.90
C SER A 918 -4.19 12.89 32.05
N GLN A 919 -2.97 13.43 32.09
CA GLN A 919 -2.59 14.71 31.45
C GLN A 919 -3.43 15.91 31.94
N ARG A 920 -3.94 15.84 33.18
CA ARG A 920 -4.57 16.94 33.92
C ARG A 920 -4.01 17.02 35.34
N GLU A 921 -4.33 18.07 36.07
CA GLU A 921 -4.10 18.06 37.52
C GLU A 921 -5.06 17.07 38.21
N PRO A 922 -4.55 16.17 39.08
CA PRO A 922 -5.39 15.28 39.88
C PRO A 922 -5.98 16.04 41.08
N ALA A 923 -7.20 15.70 41.46
CA ALA A 923 -7.81 16.19 42.68
C ALA A 923 -7.14 15.57 43.93
N ASP A 924 -7.15 16.31 45.05
CA ASP A 924 -6.65 15.79 46.34
C ASP A 924 -7.35 14.48 46.75
N GLU A 925 -8.60 14.26 46.36
CA GLU A 925 -9.34 13.02 46.63
C GLU A 925 -8.71 11.80 45.91
N GLU A 926 -8.48 11.91 44.60
CA GLU A 926 -7.82 10.87 43.78
C GLU A 926 -6.41 10.54 44.30
N VAL A 927 -5.66 11.58 44.72
CA VAL A 927 -4.33 11.41 45.32
C VAL A 927 -4.43 10.70 46.68
N ASN A 928 -5.44 11.00 47.49
CA ASN A 928 -5.66 10.31 48.77
C ASN A 928 -6.11 8.85 48.57
N GLU A 929 -6.93 8.55 47.56
CA GLU A 929 -7.31 7.17 47.21
C GLU A 929 -6.09 6.35 46.75
N GLY A 930 -5.22 6.91 45.91
CA GLY A 930 -3.97 6.26 45.50
C GLY A 930 -3.05 5.95 46.68
N ILE A 931 -2.90 6.88 47.64
CA ILE A 931 -2.15 6.65 48.88
C ILE A 931 -2.82 5.54 49.72
N GLN A 932 -4.15 5.50 49.81
CA GLN A 932 -4.89 4.46 50.54
C GLN A 932 -4.79 3.08 49.88
N LEU A 933 -4.73 2.99 48.55
CA LEU A 933 -4.47 1.74 47.84
C LEU A 933 -3.05 1.22 48.15
N ILE A 934 -2.03 2.07 48.01
CA ILE A 934 -0.64 1.70 48.30
C ILE A 934 -0.47 1.23 49.76
N LYS A 935 -1.16 1.87 50.71
CA LYS A 935 -1.13 1.46 52.12
C LYS A 935 -1.82 0.13 52.37
N ARG A 936 -3.03 -0.11 51.85
CA ARG A 936 -3.72 -1.41 52.03
C ARG A 936 -2.91 -2.58 51.47
N LEU A 937 -2.27 -2.40 50.31
CA LEU A 937 -1.36 -3.41 49.75
C LEU A 937 -0.21 -3.75 50.71
N GLN A 938 0.29 -2.78 51.50
CA GLN A 938 1.36 -3.00 52.49
C GLN A 938 0.81 -3.58 53.82
N ASP A 939 -0.27 -2.99 54.34
CA ASP A 939 -0.80 -3.25 55.68
C ASP A 939 -1.70 -4.51 55.76
N GLU A 940 -2.44 -4.82 54.67
CA GLU A 940 -3.39 -5.94 54.59
C GLU A 940 -2.82 -7.13 53.80
N ASP A 941 -2.26 -6.87 52.60
CA ASP A 941 -1.73 -7.91 51.70
C ASP A 941 -0.24 -8.24 51.91
N GLY A 942 0.49 -7.45 52.71
CA GLY A 942 1.91 -7.66 53.03
C GLY A 942 2.88 -7.39 51.86
N VAL A 943 2.45 -6.66 50.84
CA VAL A 943 3.25 -6.30 49.66
C VAL A 943 4.35 -5.31 50.05
N THR A 944 5.57 -5.46 49.50
CA THR A 944 6.67 -4.52 49.78
C THR A 944 6.37 -3.12 49.24
N PRO A 945 6.92 -2.03 49.81
CA PRO A 945 6.63 -0.66 49.36
C PRO A 945 6.87 -0.43 47.87
N ASP A 946 7.99 -0.94 47.33
CA ASP A 946 8.32 -0.87 45.91
C ASP A 946 7.29 -1.62 45.04
N ALA A 947 6.86 -2.82 45.47
CA ALA A 947 5.87 -3.60 44.74
C ALA A 947 4.46 -2.96 44.83
N ALA A 948 4.10 -2.36 45.95
CA ALA A 948 2.83 -1.64 46.11
C ALA A 948 2.77 -0.40 45.20
N LEU A 949 3.88 0.36 45.08
CA LEU A 949 3.98 1.46 44.12
C LEU A 949 3.91 0.97 42.67
N LYS A 950 4.52 -0.17 42.35
CA LYS A 950 4.43 -0.79 41.01
C LYS A 950 3.01 -1.24 40.66
N THR A 951 2.29 -1.86 41.60
CA THR A 951 0.87 -2.20 41.42
C THR A 951 0.00 -0.95 41.24
N PHE A 952 0.28 0.13 41.96
CA PHE A 952 -0.38 1.41 41.73
C PHE A 952 -0.06 2.00 40.35
N CYS A 953 1.19 1.91 39.87
CA CYS A 953 1.57 2.34 38.52
C CYS A 953 0.86 1.52 37.44
N LEU A 954 0.74 0.20 37.63
CA LEU A 954 -0.01 -0.69 36.74
C LEU A 954 -1.50 -0.29 36.69
N MET A 955 -2.11 -0.03 37.86
CA MET A 955 -3.49 0.47 37.95
C MET A 955 -3.67 1.81 37.23
N ALA A 956 -2.74 2.76 37.40
CA ALA A 956 -2.78 4.05 36.71
C ALA A 956 -2.75 3.89 35.17
N LEU A 957 -1.85 3.04 34.65
CA LEU A 957 -1.80 2.70 33.21
C LEU A 957 -3.03 1.92 32.71
N ASN A 958 -3.94 1.48 33.60
CA ASN A 958 -5.20 0.80 33.28
C ASN A 958 -6.44 1.71 33.46
N LEU A 959 -6.28 3.01 33.79
CA LEU A 959 -7.41 3.94 33.90
C LEU A 959 -8.07 4.20 32.55
N ASN A 960 -9.39 4.40 32.53
CA ASN A 960 -10.10 4.82 31.31
C ASN A 960 -9.54 6.16 30.77
N GLU A 961 -9.19 7.10 31.64
CA GLU A 961 -8.51 8.36 31.28
C GLU A 961 -7.08 8.17 30.73
N PHE A 962 -6.53 6.97 30.72
CA PHE A 962 -5.29 6.67 29.99
C PHE A 962 -5.58 6.13 28.58
N ILE A 963 -6.65 5.34 28.42
CA ILE A 963 -6.97 4.59 27.18
C ILE A 963 -7.93 5.34 26.25
N TYR A 964 -8.65 6.35 26.74
CA TYR A 964 -9.55 7.21 25.96
C TYR A 964 -9.05 8.67 25.91
N LEU A 965 -9.52 9.45 24.95
CA LEU A 965 -9.11 10.86 24.77
C LEU A 965 -9.94 11.88 25.55
N ASP A 966 -11.25 11.64 25.68
CA ASP A 966 -12.27 12.61 26.10
C ASP A 966 -13.28 12.00 27.10
#